data_AF-A0A358Q0L9-F1
#
_entry.id   AF-A0A358Q0L9-F1
#
_cell.length_a   1.000
_cell.length_b   1.000
_cell.length_c   1.000
_cell.angle_alpha   90.00
_cell.angle_beta   90.00
_cell.angle_gamma   90.00
#
_symmetry.space_group_name_H-M   'P 1'
#
loop_
_entity.id
_entity.type
_entity.pdbx_description
1 polymer ?
#
loop_
_entity_poly.entity_id
_entity_poly.type
_entity_poly.pdbx_seq_one_letter_code
_entity_poly.pdbx_strand_id
1 'polypeptide(L)'
;MRAHQFRRIIAILIVGLFFMQSIPAKPVSAAASQTAYYNEIGEKLEHWANKYNIPPVLLKAIAWMESGWKQYELDPTTGLPLTDKPLIGRDGIGIGIMQISSYSPTDTEEIEKLKNDIDYNIEIGCQMLNQKWRAYPKIGDGDRNVLENWYFAVWGYNSWATRNNPNVLTGKSAYQDSVFSLMGQKYNSAITFAPGATKISKSLLPPVNPPYFASRWSTPTPKHLGDLVIDPDLLISSGGGPGAHAANGDYWFKYARWSSYYALGFYVTAYNSPEVTDKSVSTQKILSAYGKLLAEADALMLEGKDSSYVTAAKYYWTVYQGPNLDSAISERANKGHLSALSKVITEADKLLLQGTGQSYLTAAQDYGVVLQGSDLDPNLVEKANTGLLKTYEKLLAEADKLALEGSSESKASASKYYLTVLEGPVLDASLAERAKIGYDLTRNVNTDPSSPIYDPSRGNPTPTPTPTPTPTPTPTPDPDPINIERLYGTRAEDTAIKISQEGWEDNSSPVVLLARVDRFQDALAAAPLAKKLNAPLLLTSPYQLDKAVLQELKRLGASEKVYVIGGEGAITKPVTNALVKENFSYERIFGDSAADTAAAIARKIGPSTQVILASSKSFPDALSASAPAAALGIPILLTEQGKLPTATKQILKDFEVTKTIIVGGKFAISTTFDAEGGPLASYGPLRLAGETKYDTMLQIVKHFNQDPQSLVIATGENFPDGLSGGAFAALNGSPMILIPKGDLNLDARNYLKGLSGTTTNAYILGGTGVITSTSEKIIGDLLTQ
;
A
#
# COMPACT_ATOMS: atom_id res chain seq x y z
N MET A 1 -12.86 68.97 -7.45
CA MET A 1 -11.89 67.87 -7.18
C MET A 1 -12.47 66.46 -7.36
N ARG A 2 -13.59 66.07 -6.72
CA ARG A 2 -14.07 64.65 -6.74
C ARG A 2 -14.47 64.07 -8.11
N ALA A 3 -14.93 64.87 -9.07
CA ALA A 3 -15.36 64.38 -10.39
C ALA A 3 -14.21 63.86 -11.28
N HIS A 4 -12.97 64.32 -11.07
CA HIS A 4 -11.86 64.01 -11.98
C HIS A 4 -11.17 62.67 -11.67
N GLN A 5 -11.23 62.21 -10.41
CA GLN A 5 -10.73 60.89 -10.02
C GLN A 5 -11.67 59.77 -10.49
N PHE A 6 -12.99 59.98 -10.43
CA PHE A 6 -13.98 58.98 -10.86
C PHE A 6 -13.84 58.60 -12.34
N ARG A 7 -13.55 59.57 -13.22
CA ARG A 7 -13.30 59.30 -14.66
C ARG A 7 -12.00 58.53 -14.93
N ARG A 8 -10.97 58.66 -14.09
CA ARG A 8 -9.73 57.86 -14.23
C ARG A 8 -9.94 56.40 -13.80
N ILE A 9 -10.73 56.16 -12.75
CA ILE A 9 -11.01 54.80 -12.26
C ILE A 9 -11.82 53.99 -13.29
N ILE A 10 -12.83 54.61 -13.93
CA ILE A 10 -13.63 53.95 -14.98
C ILE A 10 -12.79 53.65 -16.23
N ALA A 11 -11.86 54.54 -16.63
CA ALA A 11 -10.98 54.30 -17.76
C ALA A 11 -10.01 53.11 -17.51
N ILE A 12 -9.48 52.98 -16.29
CA ILE A 12 -8.61 51.86 -15.90
C ILE A 12 -9.38 50.53 -15.86
N LEU A 13 -10.63 50.54 -15.38
CA LEU A 13 -11.50 49.35 -15.39
C LEU A 13 -11.83 48.85 -16.80
N ILE A 14 -12.07 49.75 -17.76
CA ILE A 14 -12.37 49.37 -19.15
C ILE A 14 -11.13 48.79 -19.87
N VAL A 15 -9.92 49.30 -19.59
CA VAL A 15 -8.67 48.72 -20.12
C VAL A 15 -8.35 47.37 -19.46
N GLY A 16 -8.59 47.23 -18.14
CA GLY A 16 -8.42 45.95 -17.44
C GLY A 16 -9.37 44.84 -17.93
N LEU A 17 -10.61 45.19 -18.28
CA LEU A 17 -11.60 44.26 -18.82
C LEU A 17 -11.25 43.71 -20.22
N PHE A 18 -10.47 44.44 -21.02
CA PHE A 18 -9.98 43.93 -22.31
C PHE A 18 -8.76 42.99 -22.16
N PHE A 19 -7.91 43.18 -21.15
CA PHE A 19 -6.77 42.28 -20.90
C PHE A 19 -7.14 40.99 -20.15
N MET A 20 -8.26 40.95 -19.41
CA MET A 20 -8.75 39.72 -18.77
C MET A 20 -9.37 38.69 -19.74
N GLN A 21 -9.58 39.03 -21.02
CA GLN A 21 -10.00 38.07 -22.05
C GLN A 21 -8.83 37.40 -22.78
N SER A 22 -7.60 37.55 -22.27
CA SER A 22 -6.36 37.03 -22.90
C SER A 22 -5.59 36.03 -22.05
N ILE A 23 -6.22 35.39 -21.06
CA ILE A 23 -5.70 34.14 -20.50
C ILE A 23 -6.19 33.01 -21.41
N PRO A 24 -5.31 32.24 -22.08
CA PRO A 24 -5.75 31.08 -22.82
C PRO A 24 -6.34 30.08 -21.82
N ALA A 25 -7.65 29.87 -21.88
CA ALA A 25 -8.26 28.69 -21.27
C ALA A 25 -7.51 27.45 -21.79
N LYS A 26 -7.19 26.47 -20.92
CA LYS A 26 -6.80 25.14 -21.39
C LYS A 26 -7.85 24.73 -22.42
N PRO A 27 -7.47 24.50 -23.69
CA PRO A 27 -8.46 24.39 -24.74
C PRO A 27 -9.35 23.20 -24.44
N VAL A 28 -10.67 23.37 -24.57
CA VAL A 28 -11.65 22.28 -24.37
C VAL A 28 -11.29 21.05 -25.23
N SER A 29 -10.66 21.30 -26.38
CA SER A 29 -10.01 20.30 -27.25
C SER A 29 -9.01 19.38 -26.52
N ALA A 30 -8.13 19.89 -25.64
CA ALA A 30 -7.14 19.08 -24.94
C ALA A 30 -7.78 18.14 -23.90
N ALA A 31 -8.77 18.64 -23.14
CA ALA A 31 -9.51 17.80 -22.19
C ALA A 31 -10.39 16.75 -22.89
N ALA A 32 -10.98 17.10 -24.04
CA ALA A 32 -11.69 16.17 -24.90
C ALA A 32 -10.75 15.11 -25.50
N SER A 33 -9.56 15.52 -25.95
CA SER A 33 -8.54 14.63 -26.52
C SER A 33 -7.98 13.65 -25.47
N GLN A 34 -7.75 14.10 -24.24
CA GLN A 34 -7.34 13.22 -23.13
C GLN A 34 -8.46 12.22 -22.75
N THR A 35 -9.73 12.63 -22.82
CA THR A 35 -10.87 11.73 -22.61
C THR A 35 -10.97 10.68 -23.72
N ALA A 36 -10.81 11.09 -24.98
CA ALA A 36 -10.80 10.19 -26.13
C ALA A 36 -9.66 9.16 -26.05
N TYR A 37 -8.46 9.58 -25.63
CA TYR A 37 -7.34 8.68 -25.36
C TYR A 37 -7.69 7.61 -24.31
N TYR A 38 -8.19 8.00 -23.14
CA TYR A 38 -8.54 7.01 -22.10
C TYR A 38 -9.70 6.10 -22.53
N ASN A 39 -10.62 6.55 -23.37
CA ASN A 39 -11.66 5.69 -23.94
C ASN A 39 -11.04 4.63 -24.88
N GLU A 40 -10.21 5.03 -25.84
CA GLU A 40 -9.55 4.11 -26.78
C GLU A 40 -8.71 3.04 -26.05
N ILE A 41 -7.89 3.46 -25.08
CA ILE A 41 -7.08 2.55 -24.28
C ILE A 41 -7.96 1.63 -23.42
N GLY A 42 -9.07 2.16 -22.90
CA GLY A 42 -10.08 1.39 -22.16
C GLY A 42 -10.75 0.31 -23.01
N GLU A 43 -11.09 0.64 -24.26
CA GLU A 43 -11.65 -0.30 -25.25
C GLU A 43 -10.65 -1.40 -25.63
N LYS A 44 -9.36 -1.05 -25.83
CA LYS A 44 -8.29 -2.03 -26.06
C LYS A 44 -8.12 -2.99 -24.88
N LEU A 45 -8.01 -2.47 -23.66
CA LEU A 45 -7.92 -3.27 -22.45
C LEU A 45 -9.15 -4.19 -22.30
N GLU A 46 -10.35 -3.70 -22.61
CA GLU A 46 -11.59 -4.48 -22.55
C GLU A 46 -11.66 -5.60 -23.61
N HIS A 47 -11.26 -5.30 -24.85
CA HIS A 47 -11.17 -6.30 -25.92
C HIS A 47 -10.24 -7.45 -25.52
N TRP A 48 -9.02 -7.13 -25.09
CA TRP A 48 -8.02 -8.12 -24.74
C TRP A 48 -8.35 -8.87 -23.45
N ALA A 49 -8.94 -8.22 -22.44
CA ALA A 49 -9.40 -8.89 -21.23
C ALA A 49 -10.48 -9.95 -21.55
N ASN A 50 -11.51 -9.57 -22.30
CA ASN A 50 -12.59 -10.48 -22.71
C ASN A 50 -12.06 -11.64 -23.59
N LYS A 51 -11.23 -11.34 -24.60
CA LYS A 51 -10.58 -12.38 -25.45
C LYS A 51 -9.79 -13.40 -24.63
N TYR A 52 -9.19 -12.97 -23.51
CA TYR A 52 -8.41 -13.83 -22.61
C TYR A 52 -9.19 -14.39 -21.42
N ASN A 53 -10.51 -14.17 -21.36
CA ASN A 53 -11.40 -14.59 -20.28
C ASN A 53 -10.98 -14.05 -18.89
N ILE A 54 -10.57 -12.77 -18.84
CA ILE A 54 -10.20 -12.00 -17.65
C ILE A 54 -11.22 -10.87 -17.48
N PRO A 55 -11.74 -10.56 -16.28
CA PRO A 55 -12.62 -9.41 -16.07
C PRO A 55 -11.94 -8.10 -16.53
N PRO A 56 -12.52 -7.34 -17.47
CA PRO A 56 -11.98 -6.06 -17.93
C PRO A 56 -11.61 -5.09 -16.81
N VAL A 57 -12.44 -4.93 -15.78
CA VAL A 57 -12.17 -4.08 -14.60
C VAL A 57 -10.87 -4.47 -13.89
N LEU A 58 -10.56 -5.77 -13.84
CA LEU A 58 -9.35 -6.28 -13.20
C LEU A 58 -8.11 -5.95 -14.03
N LEU A 59 -8.15 -6.23 -15.34
CA LEU A 59 -7.03 -5.90 -16.24
C LEU A 59 -6.80 -4.39 -16.30
N LYS A 60 -7.89 -3.61 -16.36
CA LYS A 60 -7.91 -2.15 -16.26
C LYS A 60 -7.25 -1.68 -14.95
N ALA A 61 -7.57 -2.28 -13.80
CA ALA A 61 -6.94 -1.93 -12.52
C ALA A 61 -5.44 -2.32 -12.45
N ILE A 62 -5.04 -3.43 -13.06
CA ILE A 62 -3.64 -3.85 -13.19
C ILE A 62 -2.87 -2.86 -14.07
N ALA A 63 -3.32 -2.60 -15.29
CA ALA A 63 -2.73 -1.61 -16.21
C ALA A 63 -2.63 -0.21 -15.57
N TRP A 64 -3.59 0.14 -14.69
CA TRP A 64 -3.53 1.38 -13.94
C TRP A 64 -2.42 1.38 -12.88
N MET A 65 -2.28 0.29 -12.14
CA MET A 65 -1.21 0.13 -11.13
C MET A 65 0.19 0.10 -11.76
N GLU A 66 0.34 -0.54 -12.92
CA GLU A 66 1.61 -0.68 -13.63
C GLU A 66 2.07 0.63 -14.30
N SER A 67 1.18 1.29 -15.05
CA SER A 67 1.57 2.42 -15.92
C SER A 67 0.66 3.65 -15.81
N GLY A 68 -0.52 3.55 -15.20
CA GLY A 68 -1.57 4.56 -15.33
C GLY A 68 -2.19 4.59 -16.74
N TRP A 69 -2.27 3.41 -17.39
CA TRP A 69 -2.73 3.21 -18.78
C TRP A 69 -1.82 3.84 -19.85
N LYS A 70 -0.51 3.88 -19.61
CA LYS A 70 0.47 4.50 -20.50
C LYS A 70 1.34 3.47 -21.21
N GLN A 71 1.20 3.35 -22.53
CA GLN A 71 2.18 2.65 -23.37
C GLN A 71 3.46 3.47 -23.58
N TYR A 72 3.34 4.79 -23.60
CA TYR A 72 4.40 5.74 -23.94
C TYR A 72 4.57 6.79 -22.84
N GLU A 73 5.69 7.53 -22.87
CA GLU A 73 5.80 8.79 -22.14
C GLU A 73 4.71 9.78 -22.62
N LEU A 74 4.34 10.73 -21.75
CA LEU A 74 3.41 11.80 -22.12
C LEU A 74 4.18 13.09 -22.33
N ASP A 75 3.81 13.84 -23.37
CA ASP A 75 4.29 15.19 -23.60
C ASP A 75 3.87 16.10 -22.42
N PRO A 76 4.80 16.81 -21.76
CA PRO A 76 4.49 17.58 -20.55
C PRO A 76 3.64 18.83 -20.80
N THR A 77 3.46 19.24 -22.06
CA THR A 77 2.72 20.45 -22.45
C THR A 77 1.27 20.12 -22.82
N THR A 78 1.06 19.02 -23.53
CA THR A 78 -0.22 18.60 -24.11
C THR A 78 -0.88 17.44 -23.37
N GLY A 79 -0.09 16.63 -22.63
CA GLY A 79 -0.56 15.41 -21.98
C GLY A 79 -0.81 14.22 -22.92
N LEU A 80 -0.42 14.34 -24.20
CA LEU A 80 -0.60 13.30 -25.21
C LEU A 80 0.59 12.32 -25.25
N PRO A 81 0.40 11.07 -25.72
CA PRO A 81 1.48 10.11 -25.86
C PRO A 81 2.55 10.55 -26.86
N LEU A 82 3.82 10.44 -26.45
CA LEU A 82 5.00 10.54 -27.31
C LEU A 82 5.28 9.16 -27.90
N THR A 83 4.68 8.83 -29.05
CA THR A 83 4.74 7.47 -29.63
C THR A 83 6.15 7.02 -30.06
N ASP A 84 7.13 7.93 -30.07
CA ASP A 84 8.56 7.67 -30.25
C ASP A 84 9.29 7.32 -28.94
N LYS A 85 8.61 7.43 -27.78
CA LYS A 85 9.14 7.20 -26.44
C LYS A 85 8.32 6.15 -25.67
N PRO A 86 8.56 4.85 -25.90
CA PRO A 86 7.89 3.79 -25.13
C PRO A 86 8.18 3.92 -23.63
N LEU A 87 7.17 3.65 -22.81
CA LEU A 87 7.31 3.71 -21.36
C LEU A 87 8.18 2.53 -20.89
N ILE A 88 9.36 2.84 -20.33
CA ILE A 88 10.21 1.87 -19.65
C ILE A 88 10.10 2.04 -18.14
N GLY A 89 9.98 0.92 -17.43
CA GLY A 89 9.85 0.84 -15.99
C GLY A 89 11.10 1.34 -15.26
N ARG A 90 10.93 1.70 -13.98
CA ARG A 90 12.03 2.25 -13.15
C ARG A 90 13.15 1.25 -12.87
N ASP A 91 12.91 -0.02 -13.08
CA ASP A 91 13.88 -1.11 -13.02
C ASP A 91 14.68 -1.29 -14.32
N GLY A 92 14.32 -0.56 -15.39
CA GLY A 92 14.92 -0.65 -16.71
C GLY A 92 14.44 -1.84 -17.54
N ILE A 93 13.48 -2.64 -17.04
CA ILE A 93 13.05 -3.89 -17.69
C ILE A 93 11.53 -4.02 -17.88
N GLY A 94 10.68 -3.30 -17.15
CA GLY A 94 9.24 -3.25 -17.47
C GLY A 94 8.99 -2.46 -18.76
N ILE A 95 8.26 -3.02 -19.74
CA ILE A 95 7.92 -2.34 -20.99
C ILE A 95 6.42 -2.06 -21.10
N GLY A 96 6.06 -0.83 -21.44
CA GLY A 96 4.73 -0.44 -21.92
C GLY A 96 3.62 -0.45 -20.86
N ILE A 97 2.38 -0.48 -21.33
CA ILE A 97 1.17 -0.31 -20.52
C ILE A 97 0.99 -1.36 -19.43
N MET A 98 1.44 -2.59 -19.68
CA MET A 98 1.42 -3.72 -18.74
C MET A 98 2.75 -3.92 -18.00
N GLN A 99 3.77 -3.09 -18.23
CA GLN A 99 5.12 -3.21 -17.65
C GLN A 99 5.72 -4.62 -17.79
N ILE A 100 5.59 -5.21 -18.98
CA ILE A 100 6.07 -6.56 -19.29
C ILE A 100 7.59 -6.63 -19.09
N SER A 101 8.05 -7.55 -18.23
CA SER A 101 9.48 -7.73 -17.87
C SER A 101 9.97 -9.18 -18.04
N SER A 102 9.15 -10.03 -18.67
CA SER A 102 9.43 -11.46 -18.86
C SER A 102 9.55 -11.80 -20.35
N TYR A 103 10.66 -11.36 -20.96
CA TYR A 103 11.01 -11.55 -22.36
C TYR A 103 12.51 -11.90 -22.47
N SER A 104 12.99 -12.36 -23.63
CA SER A 104 14.43 -12.59 -23.82
C SER A 104 15.17 -11.28 -24.08
N PRO A 105 16.23 -10.93 -23.33
CA PRO A 105 16.99 -9.69 -23.56
C PRO A 105 17.74 -9.66 -24.90
N THR A 106 17.81 -10.79 -25.62
CA THR A 106 18.39 -10.89 -26.96
C THR A 106 17.35 -10.95 -28.08
N ASP A 107 16.05 -11.03 -27.77
CA ASP A 107 15.00 -11.01 -28.78
C ASP A 107 14.58 -9.56 -29.06
N THR A 108 15.31 -8.94 -29.99
CA THR A 108 15.05 -7.55 -30.36
C THR A 108 13.74 -7.37 -31.10
N GLU A 109 13.16 -8.42 -31.70
CA GLU A 109 11.86 -8.33 -32.37
C GLU A 109 10.71 -8.31 -31.34
N GLU A 110 10.76 -9.19 -30.33
CA GLU A 110 9.82 -9.19 -29.19
C GLU A 110 9.90 -7.86 -28.43
N ILE A 111 11.11 -7.37 -28.12
CA ILE A 111 11.32 -6.10 -27.40
C ILE A 111 10.74 -4.91 -28.18
N GLU A 112 10.99 -4.81 -29.49
CA GLU A 112 10.45 -3.70 -30.28
C GLU A 112 8.93 -3.79 -30.48
N LYS A 113 8.33 -5.00 -30.51
CA LYS A 113 6.87 -5.14 -30.45
C LYS A 113 6.32 -4.68 -29.09
N LEU A 114 6.90 -5.14 -27.98
CA LEU A 114 6.46 -4.75 -26.63
C LEU A 114 6.50 -3.23 -26.41
N LYS A 115 7.44 -2.52 -27.04
CA LYS A 115 7.57 -1.06 -27.02
C LYS A 115 6.54 -0.34 -27.89
N ASN A 116 6.36 -0.78 -29.13
CA ASN A 116 5.70 0.02 -30.17
C ASN A 116 4.29 -0.49 -30.54
N ASP A 117 3.92 -1.69 -30.11
CA ASP A 117 2.58 -2.27 -30.29
C ASP A 117 1.89 -2.42 -28.93
N ILE A 118 0.93 -1.53 -28.68
CA ILE A 118 0.14 -1.53 -27.44
C ILE A 118 -0.75 -2.77 -27.32
N ASP A 119 -1.30 -3.26 -28.44
CA ASP A 119 -2.22 -4.39 -28.45
C ASP A 119 -1.44 -5.67 -28.12
N TYR A 120 -0.23 -5.81 -28.66
CA TYR A 120 0.71 -6.87 -28.27
C TYR A 120 1.14 -6.77 -26.81
N ASN A 121 1.45 -5.56 -26.30
CA ASN A 121 1.81 -5.37 -24.88
C ASN A 121 0.68 -5.79 -23.93
N ILE A 122 -0.56 -5.41 -24.23
CA ILE A 122 -1.75 -5.82 -23.48
C ILE A 122 -1.96 -7.34 -23.60
N GLU A 123 -1.85 -7.90 -24.81
CA GLU A 123 -1.98 -9.34 -25.04
C GLU A 123 -1.00 -10.14 -24.17
N ILE A 124 0.30 -9.82 -24.19
CA ILE A 124 1.29 -10.51 -23.35
C ILE A 124 0.98 -10.35 -21.85
N GLY A 125 0.45 -9.20 -21.42
CA GLY A 125 -0.03 -9.00 -20.05
C GLY A 125 -1.16 -9.95 -19.66
N CYS A 126 -2.17 -10.11 -20.53
CA CYS A 126 -3.23 -11.09 -20.36
C CYS A 126 -2.71 -12.53 -20.30
N GLN A 127 -1.78 -12.88 -21.19
CA GLN A 127 -1.15 -14.21 -21.23
C GLN A 127 -0.43 -14.51 -19.91
N MET A 128 0.40 -13.58 -19.42
CA MET A 128 1.10 -13.69 -18.14
C MET A 128 0.13 -13.86 -16.97
N LEU A 129 -0.95 -13.08 -16.91
CA LEU A 129 -1.94 -13.20 -15.83
C LEU A 129 -2.67 -14.57 -15.85
N ASN A 130 -2.98 -15.11 -17.04
CA ASN A 130 -3.52 -16.47 -17.19
C ASN A 130 -2.53 -17.56 -16.79
N GLN A 131 -1.23 -17.38 -17.07
CA GLN A 131 -0.18 -18.26 -16.57
C GLN A 131 -0.11 -18.20 -15.03
N LYS A 132 -0.21 -17.01 -14.42
CA LYS A 132 -0.23 -16.84 -12.96
C LYS A 132 -1.46 -17.51 -12.32
N TRP A 133 -2.65 -17.33 -12.89
CA TRP A 133 -3.88 -18.02 -12.47
C TRP A 133 -3.72 -19.55 -12.42
N ARG A 134 -2.91 -20.13 -13.32
CA ARG A 134 -2.64 -21.56 -13.37
C ARG A 134 -1.45 -22.01 -12.49
N ALA A 135 -0.46 -21.15 -12.28
CA ALA A 135 0.73 -21.48 -11.48
C ALA A 135 0.46 -21.50 -9.96
N TYR A 136 -0.64 -20.89 -9.51
CA TYR A 136 -0.92 -20.62 -8.10
C TYR A 136 -2.21 -21.30 -7.61
N PRO A 137 -2.48 -21.33 -6.29
CA PRO A 137 -3.70 -21.94 -5.76
C PRO A 137 -4.96 -21.31 -6.35
N LYS A 138 -5.93 -22.16 -6.69
CA LYS A 138 -7.29 -21.71 -6.99
C LYS A 138 -7.93 -21.15 -5.71
N ILE A 139 -8.68 -20.07 -5.89
CA ILE A 139 -9.63 -19.56 -4.91
C ILE A 139 -11.06 -19.96 -5.33
N GLY A 140 -11.85 -20.45 -4.38
CA GLY A 140 -13.22 -20.90 -4.51
C GLY A 140 -13.43 -22.02 -5.53
N ASP A 141 -14.57 -21.93 -6.20
CA ASP A 141 -14.94 -22.72 -7.38
C ASP A 141 -14.01 -22.46 -8.59
N GLY A 142 -13.32 -21.33 -8.60
CA GLY A 142 -12.50 -20.84 -9.71
C GLY A 142 -13.32 -20.20 -10.82
N ASP A 143 -14.54 -19.75 -10.53
CA ASP A 143 -15.32 -18.86 -11.38
C ASP A 143 -14.47 -17.63 -11.73
N ARG A 144 -14.25 -17.41 -13.03
CA ARG A 144 -13.32 -16.42 -13.56
C ARG A 144 -13.93 -15.04 -13.62
N ASN A 145 -15.26 -14.92 -13.58
CA ASN A 145 -15.92 -13.62 -13.44
C ASN A 145 -16.06 -13.22 -11.96
N VAL A 146 -15.21 -13.73 -11.06
CA VAL A 146 -15.19 -13.36 -9.64
C VAL A 146 -13.88 -12.67 -9.33
N LEU A 147 -13.95 -11.40 -8.95
CA LEU A 147 -12.75 -10.58 -8.78
C LEU A 147 -11.83 -11.16 -7.71
N GLU A 148 -12.39 -11.66 -6.61
CA GLU A 148 -11.61 -12.26 -5.53
C GLU A 148 -10.90 -13.55 -5.92
N ASN A 149 -11.43 -14.31 -6.89
CA ASN A 149 -10.80 -15.56 -7.30
C ASN A 149 -9.43 -15.33 -7.98
N TRP A 150 -9.15 -14.10 -8.45
CA TRP A 150 -7.88 -13.72 -9.09
C TRP A 150 -6.76 -13.31 -8.12
N TYR A 151 -7.03 -13.18 -6.81
CA TYR A 151 -6.10 -12.51 -5.87
C TYR A 151 -4.64 -13.02 -5.93
N PHE A 152 -4.42 -14.35 -5.99
CA PHE A 152 -3.06 -14.91 -6.10
C PHE A 152 -2.44 -14.75 -7.48
N ALA A 153 -3.25 -14.73 -8.55
CA ALA A 153 -2.77 -14.42 -9.89
C ALA A 153 -2.23 -12.99 -9.97
N VAL A 154 -2.95 -12.03 -9.39
CA VAL A 154 -2.55 -10.61 -9.29
C VAL A 154 -1.31 -10.44 -8.41
N TRP A 155 -1.23 -11.12 -7.26
CA TRP A 155 -0.03 -11.08 -6.41
C TRP A 155 1.18 -11.57 -7.19
N GLY A 156 1.10 -12.76 -7.80
CA GLY A 156 2.23 -13.31 -8.53
C GLY A 156 2.50 -12.66 -9.89
N TYR A 157 1.61 -11.80 -10.40
CA TYR A 157 1.87 -10.91 -11.53
C TYR A 157 3.02 -9.94 -11.19
N ASN A 158 2.94 -9.28 -10.03
CA ASN A 158 4.02 -8.43 -9.50
C ASN A 158 5.11 -9.23 -8.74
N SER A 159 5.16 -10.56 -8.90
CA SER A 159 5.95 -11.56 -8.16
C SER A 159 5.56 -11.80 -6.70
N TRP A 160 5.78 -13.05 -6.27
CA TRP A 160 5.67 -13.54 -4.89
C TRP A 160 6.85 -13.11 -3.99
N ALA A 161 7.53 -12.01 -4.30
CA ALA A 161 8.56 -11.47 -3.43
C ALA A 161 7.98 -11.10 -2.05
N THR A 162 8.77 -11.28 -0.98
CA THR A 162 8.39 -11.03 0.42
C THR A 162 7.76 -9.65 0.62
N ARG A 163 8.23 -8.63 -0.13
CA ARG A 163 7.68 -7.26 -0.12
C ARG A 163 6.21 -7.13 -0.54
N ASN A 164 5.66 -8.12 -1.24
CA ASN A 164 4.28 -8.16 -1.73
C ASN A 164 3.37 -9.06 -0.86
N ASN A 165 3.90 -9.69 0.20
CA ASN A 165 3.08 -10.39 1.17
C ASN A 165 2.40 -9.36 2.11
N PRO A 166 1.06 -9.33 2.25
CA PRO A 166 0.35 -8.40 3.14
C PRO A 166 0.69 -8.53 4.63
N ASN A 167 1.32 -9.63 5.06
CA ASN A 167 1.82 -9.80 6.41
C ASN A 167 3.19 -9.14 6.65
N VAL A 168 3.91 -8.78 5.59
CA VAL A 168 5.25 -8.19 5.68
C VAL A 168 5.16 -6.68 5.75
N LEU A 169 5.67 -6.11 6.85
CA LEU A 169 5.65 -4.66 7.09
C LEU A 169 6.69 -3.94 6.23
N THR A 170 6.30 -3.55 5.00
CA THR A 170 7.13 -2.76 4.07
C THR A 170 6.89 -1.25 4.12
N GLY A 171 5.90 -0.80 4.90
CA GLY A 171 5.40 0.57 4.86
C GLY A 171 4.55 0.91 3.63
N LYS A 172 4.20 -0.09 2.81
CA LYS A 172 3.27 0.05 1.67
C LYS A 172 2.16 -1.01 1.75
N SER A 173 1.02 -0.73 1.10
CA SER A 173 0.08 -1.80 0.75
C SER A 173 0.74 -2.78 -0.23
N ALA A 174 0.41 -4.07 -0.10
CA ALA A 174 0.82 -5.06 -1.08
C ALA A 174 0.25 -4.74 -2.47
N TYR A 175 0.90 -5.21 -3.53
CA TYR A 175 0.51 -4.90 -4.90
C TYR A 175 -0.95 -5.28 -5.20
N GLN A 176 -1.32 -6.54 -4.94
CA GLN A 176 -2.66 -7.06 -5.15
C GLN A 176 -3.70 -6.36 -4.29
N ASP A 177 -3.37 -6.00 -3.04
CA ASP A 177 -4.25 -5.19 -2.19
C ASP A 177 -4.45 -3.78 -2.77
N SER A 178 -3.47 -3.25 -3.48
CA SER A 178 -3.53 -1.93 -4.12
C SER A 178 -4.39 -1.99 -5.38
N VAL A 179 -4.19 -3.00 -6.24
CA VAL A 179 -5.07 -3.29 -7.41
C VAL A 179 -6.52 -3.48 -6.96
N PHE A 180 -6.75 -4.31 -5.93
CA PHE A 180 -8.08 -4.53 -5.36
C PHE A 180 -8.68 -3.28 -4.71
N SER A 181 -7.85 -2.32 -4.27
CA SER A 181 -8.36 -1.04 -3.77
C SER A 181 -8.88 -0.15 -4.87
N LEU A 182 -8.31 -0.20 -6.08
CA LEU A 182 -8.79 0.60 -7.22
C LEU A 182 -10.20 0.17 -7.63
N MET A 183 -10.48 -1.13 -7.61
CA MET A 183 -11.80 -1.69 -7.90
C MET A 183 -12.83 -1.17 -6.87
N GLY A 184 -13.96 -0.67 -7.38
CA GLY A 184 -14.98 0.05 -6.63
C GLY A 184 -14.79 1.56 -6.57
N GLN A 185 -13.72 2.12 -7.17
CA GLN A 185 -13.42 3.55 -7.13
C GLN A 185 -13.56 4.24 -8.49
N LYS A 186 -13.99 5.50 -8.45
CA LYS A 186 -13.93 6.43 -9.59
C LYS A 186 -12.64 7.25 -9.49
N TYR A 187 -11.73 7.05 -10.45
CA TYR A 187 -10.39 7.65 -10.41
C TYR A 187 -10.35 9.05 -11.04
N ASN A 188 -11.10 9.28 -12.13
CA ASN A 188 -11.29 10.59 -12.73
C ASN A 188 -12.67 10.68 -13.39
N SER A 189 -12.93 11.69 -14.24
CA SER A 189 -14.23 11.82 -14.95
C SER A 189 -14.53 10.66 -15.90
N ALA A 190 -13.50 10.11 -16.57
CA ALA A 190 -13.58 9.08 -17.60
C ALA A 190 -13.47 7.65 -17.05
N ILE A 191 -12.66 7.41 -16.01
CA ILE A 191 -12.32 6.08 -15.52
C ILE A 191 -13.04 5.78 -14.20
N THR A 192 -13.86 4.74 -14.22
CA THR A 192 -14.46 4.11 -13.04
C THR A 192 -14.11 2.63 -13.06
N PHE A 193 -13.40 2.14 -12.05
CA PHE A 193 -13.20 0.70 -11.87
C PHE A 193 -14.36 0.23 -11.00
N ALA A 194 -15.34 -0.47 -11.58
CA ALA A 194 -16.47 -1.03 -10.86
C ALA A 194 -16.73 -2.47 -11.34
N PRO A 195 -17.21 -3.36 -10.46
CA PRO A 195 -17.54 -3.13 -9.05
C PRO A 195 -16.31 -3.17 -8.12
N GLY A 196 -16.56 -3.13 -6.80
CA GLY A 196 -15.54 -3.34 -5.76
C GLY A 196 -15.00 -4.77 -5.74
N ALA A 197 -13.97 -5.02 -4.92
CA ALA A 197 -13.46 -6.36 -4.67
C ALA A 197 -13.02 -6.52 -3.20
N THR A 198 -13.19 -7.72 -2.64
CA THR A 198 -12.82 -8.05 -1.26
C THR A 198 -11.39 -8.61 -1.21
N LYS A 199 -10.56 -8.07 -0.33
CA LYS A 199 -9.19 -8.56 -0.10
C LYS A 199 -9.23 -9.80 0.81
N ILE A 200 -8.29 -10.73 0.61
CA ILE A 200 -8.07 -11.81 1.58
C ILE A 200 -7.51 -11.18 2.87
N SER A 201 -8.08 -11.53 4.03
CA SER A 201 -7.52 -11.08 5.31
C SER A 201 -6.08 -11.57 5.46
N LYS A 202 -5.17 -10.67 5.83
CA LYS A 202 -3.77 -11.01 6.10
C LYS A 202 -3.61 -12.17 7.11
N SER A 203 -4.54 -12.30 8.06
CA SER A 203 -4.56 -13.37 9.06
C SER A 203 -4.81 -14.77 8.48
N LEU A 204 -5.34 -14.87 7.27
CA LEU A 204 -5.51 -16.13 6.53
C LEU A 204 -4.29 -16.41 5.66
N LEU A 205 -3.57 -15.38 5.21
CA LEU A 205 -2.38 -15.50 4.38
C LEU A 205 -1.18 -15.99 5.20
N PRO A 206 -0.21 -16.72 4.60
CA PRO A 206 0.99 -17.13 5.33
C PRO A 206 1.84 -15.90 5.69
N PRO A 207 2.57 -15.90 6.83
CA PRO A 207 3.19 -14.70 7.37
C PRO A 207 4.39 -14.20 6.57
N VAL A 208 5.14 -15.10 5.92
CA VAL A 208 6.34 -14.76 5.14
C VAL A 208 6.24 -15.30 3.71
N ASN A 209 6.00 -16.60 3.56
CA ASN A 209 5.94 -17.27 2.27
C ASN A 209 4.64 -17.02 1.48
N PRO A 210 4.66 -17.21 0.16
CA PRO A 210 3.43 -17.34 -0.60
C PRO A 210 2.70 -18.65 -0.26
N PRO A 211 1.38 -18.74 -0.54
CA PRO A 211 0.60 -19.97 -0.35
C PRO A 211 1.17 -21.19 -1.09
N TYR A 212 1.19 -22.35 -0.45
CA TYR A 212 1.55 -23.61 -1.13
C TYR A 212 0.61 -23.87 -2.31
N PHE A 213 1.11 -24.32 -3.45
CA PHE A 213 0.28 -24.65 -4.63
C PHE A 213 -0.87 -25.65 -4.34
N ALA A 214 -0.73 -26.48 -3.30
CA ALA A 214 -1.75 -27.43 -2.85
C ALA A 214 -2.73 -26.91 -1.78
N SER A 215 -2.54 -25.69 -1.28
CA SER A 215 -3.45 -25.03 -0.33
C SER A 215 -4.80 -24.67 -0.95
N ARG A 216 -5.79 -24.37 -0.10
CA ARG A 216 -7.22 -24.39 -0.43
C ARG A 216 -7.90 -23.12 0.11
N TRP A 217 -8.49 -22.30 -0.74
CA TRP A 217 -8.90 -20.93 -0.37
C TRP A 217 -10.30 -20.62 -0.84
N SER A 218 -11.28 -20.54 0.05
CA SER A 218 -12.65 -20.11 -0.26
C SER A 218 -12.66 -18.66 -0.74
N THR A 219 -13.61 -18.32 -1.62
CA THR A 219 -13.81 -16.95 -2.08
C THR A 219 -14.16 -16.03 -0.89
N PRO A 220 -13.40 -14.96 -0.63
CA PRO A 220 -13.73 -13.95 0.39
C PRO A 220 -15.13 -13.37 0.22
N THR A 221 -15.76 -12.99 1.34
CA THR A 221 -17.09 -12.38 1.36
C THR A 221 -17.02 -10.91 1.81
N PRO A 222 -17.81 -9.99 1.21
CA PRO A 222 -18.73 -10.21 0.09
C PRO A 222 -17.99 -10.52 -1.24
N LYS A 223 -18.56 -11.46 -2.02
CA LYS A 223 -18.11 -11.84 -3.37
C LYS A 223 -18.55 -10.77 -4.37
N HIS A 224 -17.67 -10.38 -5.30
CA HIS A 224 -18.01 -9.46 -6.38
C HIS A 224 -17.82 -10.11 -7.74
N LEU A 225 -18.84 -10.01 -8.60
CA LEU A 225 -18.72 -10.36 -10.01
C LEU A 225 -17.91 -9.28 -10.74
N GLY A 226 -17.11 -9.66 -11.71
CA GLY A 226 -16.52 -8.72 -12.66
C GLY A 226 -17.48 -8.35 -13.80
N ASP A 227 -16.92 -7.65 -14.77
CA ASP A 227 -17.52 -7.18 -16.01
C ASP A 227 -17.11 -8.04 -17.23
N LEU A 228 -16.77 -9.32 -17.02
CA LEU A 228 -16.43 -10.24 -18.11
C LEU A 228 -17.66 -10.51 -18.98
N VAL A 229 -17.55 -10.22 -20.28
CA VAL A 229 -18.57 -10.55 -21.28
C VAL A 229 -18.54 -12.05 -21.56
N ILE A 230 -19.66 -12.74 -21.34
CA ILE A 230 -19.73 -14.20 -21.35
C ILE A 230 -20.17 -14.71 -22.73
N ASP A 231 -19.21 -15.15 -23.54
CA ASP A 231 -19.49 -16.09 -24.64
C ASP A 231 -19.39 -17.53 -24.09
N PRO A 232 -20.52 -18.24 -23.90
CA PRO A 232 -20.51 -19.58 -23.32
C PRO A 232 -19.81 -20.61 -24.20
N ASP A 233 -19.90 -20.51 -25.53
CA ASP A 233 -19.28 -21.45 -26.45
C ASP A 233 -17.77 -21.24 -26.50
N LEU A 234 -17.31 -19.98 -26.50
CA LEU A 234 -15.90 -19.63 -26.36
C LEU A 234 -15.35 -20.04 -25.00
N LEU A 235 -16.07 -19.83 -23.90
CA LEU A 235 -15.64 -20.26 -22.56
C LEU A 235 -15.56 -21.79 -22.43
N ILE A 236 -16.57 -22.52 -22.92
CA ILE A 236 -16.62 -23.99 -22.84
C ILE A 236 -15.56 -24.61 -23.76
N SER A 237 -15.28 -24.03 -24.92
CA SER A 237 -14.18 -24.45 -25.81
C SER A 237 -12.80 -24.08 -25.25
N SER A 238 -12.63 -22.88 -24.67
CA SER A 238 -11.44 -22.48 -23.89
C SER A 238 -11.24 -23.29 -22.59
N GLY A 239 -12.28 -24.03 -22.16
CA GLY A 239 -12.24 -24.97 -21.04
C GLY A 239 -11.98 -26.43 -21.43
N GLY A 240 -12.10 -26.84 -22.70
CA GLY A 240 -11.81 -28.23 -23.12
C GLY A 240 -11.36 -28.48 -24.57
N GLY A 241 -10.77 -27.52 -25.28
CA GLY A 241 -10.33 -27.63 -26.68
C GLY A 241 -8.91 -28.20 -26.89
N PRO A 242 -8.62 -28.89 -28.02
CA PRO A 242 -7.33 -29.57 -28.23
C PRO A 242 -6.18 -28.70 -28.80
N GLY A 243 -6.45 -27.42 -29.14
CA GLY A 243 -5.51 -26.55 -29.86
C GLY A 243 -4.75 -25.56 -28.98
N ALA A 244 -3.54 -25.16 -29.40
CA ALA A 244 -2.74 -24.14 -28.68
C ALA A 244 -3.44 -22.78 -28.62
N HIS A 245 -4.16 -22.39 -29.68
CA HIS A 245 -4.98 -21.18 -29.71
C HIS A 245 -6.16 -21.19 -28.72
N ALA A 246 -6.57 -22.36 -28.22
CA ALA A 246 -7.63 -22.45 -27.21
C ALA A 246 -7.10 -22.17 -25.79
N ALA A 247 -5.78 -22.06 -25.60
CA ALA A 247 -5.14 -22.00 -24.29
C ALA A 247 -4.88 -20.58 -23.75
N ASN A 248 -5.33 -19.53 -24.46
CA ASN A 248 -5.26 -18.12 -24.05
C ASN A 248 -3.97 -17.75 -23.28
N GLY A 249 -2.81 -18.04 -23.89
CA GLY A 249 -1.49 -17.59 -23.41
C GLY A 249 -0.56 -18.63 -22.79
N ASP A 250 -0.91 -19.92 -22.79
CA ASP A 250 -0.07 -20.98 -22.21
C ASP A 250 1.04 -21.46 -23.17
N TYR A 251 2.15 -20.73 -23.20
CA TYR A 251 3.32 -21.06 -24.02
C TYR A 251 4.43 -21.81 -23.25
N TRP A 252 4.58 -21.54 -21.95
CA TRP A 252 5.81 -21.86 -21.21
C TRP A 252 5.84 -23.23 -20.55
N PHE A 253 4.69 -23.75 -20.09
CA PHE A 253 4.71 -24.87 -19.15
C PHE A 253 4.55 -26.28 -19.75
N LYS A 254 4.10 -26.40 -21.01
CA LYS A 254 3.80 -27.70 -21.66
C LYS A 254 2.91 -28.65 -20.83
N TYR A 255 2.17 -28.14 -19.84
CA TYR A 255 1.31 -28.98 -18.99
C TYR A 255 0.26 -29.69 -19.83
N ALA A 256 0.03 -30.97 -19.54
CA ALA A 256 -0.78 -31.88 -20.34
C ALA A 256 -2.23 -31.37 -20.54
N ARG A 257 -2.45 -30.64 -21.65
CA ARG A 257 -3.72 -30.21 -22.30
C ARG A 257 -4.99 -30.15 -21.42
N TRP A 258 -4.79 -29.56 -20.23
CA TRP A 258 -5.78 -29.13 -19.23
C TRP A 258 -6.36 -30.26 -18.36
N SER A 259 -5.80 -30.40 -17.16
CA SER A 259 -6.41 -31.18 -16.10
C SER A 259 -7.77 -30.59 -15.71
N SER A 260 -8.70 -31.46 -15.33
CA SER A 260 -10.07 -31.12 -14.94
C SER A 260 -10.15 -30.03 -13.87
N TYR A 261 -9.11 -29.90 -13.04
CA TYR A 261 -8.95 -28.87 -12.01
C TYR A 261 -9.04 -27.43 -12.57
N TYR A 262 -8.33 -27.14 -13.67
CA TYR A 262 -8.31 -25.80 -14.28
C TYR A 262 -9.52 -25.58 -15.19
N ALA A 263 -9.87 -26.58 -16.00
CA ALA A 263 -11.01 -26.56 -16.89
C ALA A 263 -12.32 -26.19 -16.18
N LEU A 264 -12.49 -26.69 -14.95
CA LEU A 264 -13.67 -26.42 -14.11
C LEU A 264 -13.97 -24.92 -13.96
N GLY A 265 -12.96 -24.06 -13.84
CA GLY A 265 -13.19 -22.61 -13.66
C GLY A 265 -13.96 -21.98 -14.82
N PHE A 266 -13.64 -22.35 -16.06
CA PHE A 266 -14.36 -21.90 -17.25
C PHE A 266 -15.81 -22.39 -17.28
N TYR A 267 -16.03 -23.68 -16.98
CA TYR A 267 -17.38 -24.26 -16.96
C TYR A 267 -18.25 -23.68 -15.85
N VAL A 268 -17.67 -23.41 -14.67
CA VAL A 268 -18.35 -22.75 -13.56
C VAL A 268 -18.65 -21.29 -13.90
N THR A 269 -17.75 -20.57 -14.57
CA THR A 269 -18.02 -19.19 -15.04
C THR A 269 -19.27 -19.16 -15.94
N ALA A 270 -19.34 -20.06 -16.92
CA ALA A 270 -20.51 -20.19 -17.80
C ALA A 270 -21.77 -20.66 -17.05
N TYR A 271 -21.64 -21.52 -16.04
CA TYR A 271 -22.76 -21.98 -15.21
C TYR A 271 -23.28 -20.89 -14.24
N ASN A 272 -22.40 -20.08 -13.64
CA ASN A 272 -22.76 -19.04 -12.69
C ASN A 272 -23.30 -17.79 -13.39
N SER A 273 -22.94 -17.55 -14.65
CA SER A 273 -23.44 -16.40 -15.42
C SER A 273 -24.98 -16.34 -15.45
N PRO A 274 -25.58 -15.15 -15.26
CA PRO A 274 -27.01 -14.94 -15.46
C PRO A 274 -27.38 -14.83 -16.95
N GLU A 275 -26.42 -14.58 -17.84
CA GLU A 275 -26.63 -14.43 -19.28
C GLU A 275 -26.83 -15.79 -19.98
N VAL A 276 -26.31 -16.86 -19.36
CA VAL A 276 -26.41 -18.24 -19.86
C VAL A 276 -27.70 -18.88 -19.36
N THR A 277 -28.73 -18.89 -20.21
CA THR A 277 -30.06 -19.42 -19.87
C THR A 277 -30.13 -20.95 -19.93
N ASP A 278 -29.56 -21.58 -20.97
CA ASP A 278 -29.36 -23.03 -21.00
C ASP A 278 -28.01 -23.41 -20.36
N LYS A 279 -28.10 -24.04 -19.19
CA LYS A 279 -26.95 -24.51 -18.41
C LYS A 279 -26.64 -26.00 -18.63
N SER A 280 -27.28 -26.66 -19.60
CA SER A 280 -27.15 -28.10 -19.85
C SER A 280 -25.69 -28.51 -20.15
N VAL A 281 -25.03 -27.82 -21.07
CA VAL A 281 -23.65 -28.12 -21.50
C VAL A 281 -22.66 -27.83 -20.37
N SER A 282 -22.77 -26.69 -19.68
CA SER A 282 -21.88 -26.35 -18.55
C SER A 282 -22.06 -27.32 -17.38
N THR A 283 -23.30 -27.71 -17.06
CA THR A 283 -23.64 -28.76 -16.07
C THR A 283 -22.97 -30.09 -16.42
N GLN A 284 -23.10 -30.58 -17.66
CA GLN A 284 -22.47 -31.83 -18.11
C GLN A 284 -20.93 -31.77 -18.03
N LYS A 285 -20.33 -30.62 -18.39
CA LYS A 285 -18.88 -30.39 -18.34
C LYS A 285 -18.36 -30.35 -16.90
N ILE A 286 -19.09 -29.70 -15.98
CA ILE A 286 -18.77 -29.68 -14.54
C ILE A 286 -18.83 -31.10 -13.97
N LEU A 287 -19.93 -31.84 -14.19
CA LEU A 287 -20.07 -33.23 -13.70
C LEU A 287 -18.98 -34.15 -14.25
N SER A 288 -18.60 -34.00 -15.53
CA SER A 288 -17.48 -34.74 -16.13
C SER A 288 -16.13 -34.39 -15.48
N ALA A 289 -15.89 -33.11 -15.17
CA ALA A 289 -14.68 -32.67 -14.48
C ALA A 289 -14.64 -33.18 -13.03
N TYR A 290 -15.77 -33.15 -12.31
CA TYR A 290 -15.90 -33.73 -10.97
C TYR A 290 -15.60 -35.22 -10.96
N GLY A 291 -16.20 -36.01 -11.86
CA GLY A 291 -15.96 -37.44 -11.94
C GLY A 291 -14.49 -37.80 -12.15
N LYS A 292 -13.79 -37.04 -13.02
CA LYS A 292 -12.34 -37.19 -13.24
C LYS A 292 -11.52 -36.81 -12.01
N LEU A 293 -11.82 -35.67 -11.38
CA LEU A 293 -11.09 -35.20 -10.18
C LEU A 293 -11.25 -36.15 -9.00
N LEU A 294 -12.45 -36.70 -8.79
CA LEU A 294 -12.69 -37.68 -7.74
C LEU A 294 -11.95 -39.00 -8.03
N ALA A 295 -11.98 -39.51 -9.26
CA ALA A 295 -11.26 -40.71 -9.63
C ALA A 295 -9.72 -40.57 -9.50
N GLU A 296 -9.19 -39.39 -9.86
CA GLU A 296 -7.77 -39.07 -9.68
C GLU A 296 -7.40 -38.94 -8.19
N ALA A 297 -8.27 -38.31 -7.38
CA ALA A 297 -8.10 -38.21 -5.93
C ALA A 297 -8.19 -39.59 -5.22
N ASP A 298 -9.10 -40.47 -5.64
CA ASP A 298 -9.19 -41.85 -5.16
C ASP A 298 -7.91 -42.64 -5.48
N ALA A 299 -7.38 -42.52 -6.71
CA ALA A 299 -6.14 -43.18 -7.09
C ALA A 299 -4.94 -42.70 -6.25
N LEU A 300 -4.80 -41.38 -6.08
CA LEU A 300 -3.77 -40.76 -5.24
C LEU A 300 -3.86 -41.20 -3.77
N MET A 301 -5.07 -41.44 -3.25
CA MET A 301 -5.30 -41.96 -1.89
C MET A 301 -4.85 -43.41 -1.68
N LEU A 302 -4.60 -44.16 -2.76
CA LEU A 302 -4.07 -45.53 -2.72
C LEU A 302 -2.54 -45.59 -2.84
N GLU A 303 -1.86 -44.51 -3.26
CA GLU A 303 -0.42 -44.52 -3.51
C GLU A 303 0.47 -44.62 -2.25
N GLY A 304 -0.07 -44.31 -1.08
CA GLY A 304 0.68 -44.39 0.19
C GLY A 304 1.68 -43.26 0.43
N LYS A 305 1.60 -42.14 -0.29
CA LYS A 305 2.55 -41.01 -0.21
C LYS A 305 1.89 -39.73 0.32
N ASP A 306 2.66 -38.97 1.09
CA ASP A 306 2.39 -37.61 1.60
C ASP A 306 1.83 -36.66 0.52
N SER A 307 2.62 -36.42 -0.51
CA SER A 307 2.38 -35.57 -1.67
C SER A 307 1.15 -35.99 -2.50
N SER A 308 0.87 -37.29 -2.56
CA SER A 308 -0.34 -37.82 -3.20
C SER A 308 -1.58 -37.52 -2.36
N TYR A 309 -1.53 -37.67 -1.03
CA TYR A 309 -2.63 -37.27 -0.12
C TYR A 309 -2.88 -35.75 -0.15
N VAL A 310 -1.83 -34.93 -0.16
CA VAL A 310 -1.92 -33.47 -0.31
C VAL A 310 -2.64 -33.09 -1.62
N THR A 311 -2.30 -33.76 -2.72
CA THR A 311 -2.92 -33.52 -4.04
C THR A 311 -4.38 -34.00 -4.06
N ALA A 312 -4.67 -35.17 -3.50
CA ALA A 312 -6.04 -35.68 -3.35
C ALA A 312 -6.92 -34.73 -2.52
N ALA A 313 -6.42 -34.24 -1.38
CA ALA A 313 -7.13 -33.29 -0.53
C ALA A 313 -7.54 -32.01 -1.28
N LYS A 314 -6.68 -31.53 -2.18
CA LYS A 314 -6.94 -30.39 -3.08
C LYS A 314 -8.01 -30.72 -4.13
N TYR A 315 -7.95 -31.87 -4.78
CA TYR A 315 -8.95 -32.26 -5.79
C TYR A 315 -10.34 -32.49 -5.18
N TYR A 316 -10.43 -33.19 -4.05
CA TYR A 316 -11.68 -33.32 -3.29
C TYR A 316 -12.27 -31.96 -2.90
N TRP A 317 -11.46 -31.09 -2.30
CA TRP A 317 -11.91 -29.74 -1.92
C TRP A 317 -12.39 -28.92 -3.12
N THR A 318 -11.72 -29.05 -4.28
CA THR A 318 -12.12 -28.37 -5.53
C THR A 318 -13.51 -28.79 -6.01
N VAL A 319 -13.87 -30.07 -5.86
CA VAL A 319 -15.21 -30.57 -6.20
C VAL A 319 -16.23 -30.11 -5.16
N TYR A 320 -15.86 -30.08 -3.88
CA TYR A 320 -16.73 -29.65 -2.79
C TYR A 320 -17.12 -28.16 -2.86
N GLN A 321 -16.23 -27.29 -3.35
CA GLN A 321 -16.45 -25.85 -3.46
C GLN A 321 -17.22 -25.40 -4.70
N GLY A 322 -17.30 -26.24 -5.74
CA GLY A 322 -18.01 -25.90 -6.96
C GLY A 322 -19.54 -26.00 -6.80
N PRO A 323 -20.32 -25.66 -7.85
CA PRO A 323 -21.76 -25.80 -7.87
C PRO A 323 -22.24 -27.19 -7.42
N ASN A 324 -23.17 -27.21 -6.46
CA ASN A 324 -23.79 -28.45 -5.94
C ASN A 324 -24.86 -28.97 -6.90
N LEU A 325 -24.41 -29.64 -7.96
CA LEU A 325 -25.25 -30.25 -9.00
C LEU A 325 -25.80 -31.63 -8.58
N ASP A 326 -25.14 -32.28 -7.62
CA ASP A 326 -25.51 -33.57 -7.04
C ASP A 326 -24.96 -33.61 -5.59
N SER A 327 -25.86 -33.77 -4.62
CA SER A 327 -25.52 -33.75 -3.20
C SER A 327 -24.65 -34.94 -2.78
N ALA A 328 -24.78 -36.10 -3.41
CA ALA A 328 -23.96 -37.26 -3.12
C ALA A 328 -22.51 -37.06 -3.62
N ILE A 329 -22.33 -36.34 -4.73
CA ILE A 329 -20.99 -35.92 -5.20
C ILE A 329 -20.36 -34.94 -4.21
N SER A 330 -21.11 -33.92 -3.76
CA SER A 330 -20.62 -32.94 -2.78
C SER A 330 -20.28 -33.59 -1.42
N GLU A 331 -21.10 -34.51 -0.93
CA GLU A 331 -20.86 -35.24 0.32
C GLU A 331 -19.64 -36.16 0.23
N ARG A 332 -19.49 -36.91 -0.89
CA ARG A 332 -18.30 -37.72 -1.17
C ARG A 332 -17.03 -36.85 -1.22
N ALA A 333 -17.10 -35.69 -1.87
CA ALA A 333 -15.99 -34.77 -1.97
C ALA A 333 -15.54 -34.26 -0.59
N ASN A 334 -16.47 -33.83 0.27
CA ASN A 334 -16.14 -33.40 1.63
C ASN A 334 -15.52 -34.54 2.47
N LYS A 335 -16.13 -35.73 2.45
CA LYS A 335 -15.60 -36.92 3.15
C LYS A 335 -14.19 -37.31 2.68
N GLY A 336 -13.95 -37.29 1.37
CA GLY A 336 -12.64 -37.55 0.77
C GLY A 336 -11.60 -36.49 1.18
N HIS A 337 -11.99 -35.21 1.19
CA HIS A 337 -11.14 -34.10 1.61
C HIS A 337 -10.63 -34.27 3.06
N LEU A 338 -11.54 -34.49 4.01
CA LEU A 338 -11.20 -34.67 5.43
C LEU A 338 -10.35 -35.94 5.66
N SER A 339 -10.67 -37.03 4.96
CA SER A 339 -9.90 -38.28 4.99
C SER A 339 -8.46 -38.09 4.49
N ALA A 340 -8.29 -37.37 3.37
CA ALA A 340 -6.99 -37.05 2.81
C ALA A 340 -6.14 -36.17 3.75
N LEU A 341 -6.73 -35.12 4.34
CA LEU A 341 -6.05 -34.31 5.35
C LEU A 341 -5.64 -35.10 6.60
N SER A 342 -6.50 -36.00 7.09
CA SER A 342 -6.14 -36.85 8.23
C SER A 342 -4.99 -37.81 7.90
N LYS A 343 -4.82 -38.21 6.63
CA LYS A 343 -3.66 -38.98 6.17
C LYS A 343 -2.39 -38.14 6.08
N VAL A 344 -2.46 -36.88 5.62
CA VAL A 344 -1.31 -35.94 5.64
C VAL A 344 -0.77 -35.77 7.06
N ILE A 345 -1.65 -35.54 8.04
CA ILE A 345 -1.26 -35.49 9.47
C ILE A 345 -0.59 -36.81 9.91
N THR A 346 -1.12 -37.96 9.48
CA THR A 346 -0.57 -39.28 9.84
C THR A 346 0.84 -39.50 9.27
N GLU A 347 1.14 -39.02 8.06
CA GLU A 347 2.50 -39.09 7.50
C GLU A 347 3.45 -38.08 8.17
N ALA A 348 2.98 -36.87 8.48
CA ALA A 348 3.74 -35.89 9.25
C ALA A 348 4.11 -36.41 10.65
N ASP A 349 3.19 -37.08 11.35
CA ASP A 349 3.44 -37.74 12.63
C ASP A 349 4.54 -38.83 12.52
N LYS A 350 4.54 -39.61 11.42
CA LYS A 350 5.60 -40.61 11.16
C LYS A 350 6.96 -39.94 10.87
N LEU A 351 6.97 -38.87 10.08
CA LEU A 351 8.18 -38.10 9.76
C LEU A 351 8.80 -37.46 11.02
N LEU A 352 7.96 -37.01 11.97
CA LEU A 352 8.39 -36.55 13.29
C LEU A 352 9.02 -37.68 14.13
N LEU A 353 8.57 -38.93 13.98
CA LEU A 353 9.17 -40.09 14.66
C LEU A 353 10.48 -40.59 14.04
N GLN A 354 10.75 -40.29 12.76
CA GLN A 354 12.00 -40.70 12.08
C GLN A 354 13.26 -39.99 12.63
N GLY A 355 13.10 -38.85 13.29
CA GLY A 355 14.17 -38.25 14.10
C GLY A 355 15.26 -37.47 13.34
N THR A 356 15.06 -37.14 12.06
CA THR A 356 16.08 -36.44 11.24
C THR A 356 15.67 -35.01 10.91
N GLY A 357 16.63 -34.09 10.76
CA GLY A 357 16.34 -32.71 10.36
C GLY A 357 15.54 -32.58 9.06
N GLN A 358 15.80 -33.46 8.08
CA GLN A 358 15.05 -33.50 6.82
C GLN A 358 13.63 -34.06 7.00
N SER A 359 13.41 -35.05 7.87
CA SER A 359 12.06 -35.54 8.16
C SER A 359 11.25 -34.52 8.98
N TYR A 360 11.87 -33.80 9.91
CA TYR A 360 11.24 -32.66 10.60
C TYR A 360 10.86 -31.53 9.63
N LEU A 361 11.72 -31.21 8.66
CA LEU A 361 11.41 -30.22 7.62
C LEU A 361 10.18 -30.62 6.80
N THR A 362 10.10 -31.88 6.34
CA THR A 362 8.93 -32.37 5.59
C THR A 362 7.67 -32.39 6.47
N ALA A 363 7.77 -32.84 7.73
CA ALA A 363 6.64 -32.81 8.67
C ALA A 363 6.11 -31.39 8.89
N ALA A 364 7.00 -30.40 9.02
CA ALA A 364 6.60 -29.00 9.17
C ALA A 364 5.86 -28.46 7.93
N GLN A 365 6.28 -28.88 6.73
CA GLN A 365 5.60 -28.56 5.48
C GLN A 365 4.21 -29.21 5.40
N ASP A 366 4.09 -30.49 5.76
CA ASP A 366 2.80 -31.21 5.74
C ASP A 366 1.79 -30.61 6.72
N TYR A 367 2.15 -30.36 7.98
CA TYR A 367 1.28 -29.65 8.91
C TYR A 367 0.97 -28.22 8.41
N GLY A 368 1.96 -27.54 7.80
CA GLY A 368 1.76 -26.25 7.15
C GLY A 368 0.72 -26.28 6.02
N VAL A 369 0.68 -27.33 5.21
CA VAL A 369 -0.33 -27.55 4.16
C VAL A 369 -1.71 -27.87 4.74
N VAL A 370 -1.80 -28.52 5.90
CA VAL A 370 -3.07 -28.70 6.63
C VAL A 370 -3.60 -27.34 7.12
N LEU A 371 -2.72 -26.53 7.71
CA LEU A 371 -3.04 -25.22 8.31
C LEU A 371 -3.21 -24.08 7.28
N GLN A 372 -2.75 -24.25 6.04
CA GLN A 372 -2.97 -23.26 4.99
C GLN A 372 -4.29 -23.49 4.24
N GLY A 373 -5.22 -22.60 4.51
CA GLY A 373 -6.48 -22.46 3.80
C GLY A 373 -7.55 -21.78 4.64
N SER A 374 -8.78 -21.76 4.13
CA SER A 374 -9.97 -21.33 4.87
C SER A 374 -10.89 -22.51 5.18
N ASP A 375 -11.88 -22.26 6.05
CA ASP A 375 -12.92 -23.22 6.45
C ASP A 375 -12.36 -24.57 6.94
N LEU A 376 -11.23 -24.51 7.64
CA LEU A 376 -10.50 -25.67 8.13
C LEU A 376 -11.26 -26.37 9.28
N ASP A 377 -11.28 -27.71 9.26
CA ASP A 377 -11.86 -28.49 10.37
C ASP A 377 -11.10 -28.24 11.69
N PRO A 378 -11.79 -27.82 12.77
CA PRO A 378 -11.12 -27.46 14.03
C PRO A 378 -10.29 -28.59 14.65
N ASN A 379 -10.71 -29.85 14.51
CA ASN A 379 -9.98 -31.00 15.08
C ASN A 379 -8.71 -31.30 14.28
N LEU A 380 -8.74 -31.11 12.95
CA LEU A 380 -7.56 -31.24 12.10
C LEU A 380 -6.58 -30.08 12.33
N VAL A 381 -7.10 -28.86 12.56
CA VAL A 381 -6.28 -27.69 12.95
C VAL A 381 -5.60 -27.90 14.30
N GLU A 382 -6.31 -28.37 15.33
CA GLU A 382 -5.74 -28.65 16.65
C GLU A 382 -4.62 -29.70 16.57
N LYS A 383 -4.86 -30.80 15.83
CA LYS A 383 -3.85 -31.84 15.59
C LYS A 383 -2.63 -31.30 14.85
N ALA A 384 -2.83 -30.55 13.77
CA ALA A 384 -1.74 -30.01 12.97
C ALA A 384 -0.91 -28.96 13.73
N ASN A 385 -1.54 -28.07 14.50
CA ASN A 385 -0.83 -27.15 15.40
C ASN A 385 -0.03 -27.90 16.47
N THR A 386 -0.62 -28.93 17.08
CA THR A 386 0.05 -29.75 18.12
C THR A 386 1.27 -30.50 17.55
N GLY A 387 1.15 -31.05 16.34
CA GLY A 387 2.25 -31.71 15.64
C GLY A 387 3.33 -30.72 15.21
N LEU A 388 2.93 -29.59 14.62
CA LEU A 388 3.84 -28.55 14.15
C LEU A 388 4.67 -27.92 15.28
N LEU A 389 4.06 -27.67 16.45
CA LEU A 389 4.77 -27.17 17.63
C LEU A 389 5.90 -28.12 18.06
N LYS A 390 5.60 -29.42 18.19
CA LYS A 390 6.60 -30.45 18.49
C LYS A 390 7.67 -30.55 17.42
N THR A 391 7.29 -30.40 16.15
CA THR A 391 8.23 -30.38 15.03
C THR A 391 9.16 -29.18 15.10
N TYR A 392 8.68 -27.99 15.46
CA TYR A 392 9.53 -26.81 15.66
C TYR A 392 10.52 -26.99 16.81
N GLU A 393 10.10 -27.55 17.96
CA GLU A 393 11.03 -27.87 19.06
C GLU A 393 12.18 -28.77 18.60
N LYS A 394 11.86 -29.83 17.83
CA LYS A 394 12.83 -30.79 17.29
C LYS A 394 13.71 -30.20 16.20
N LEU A 395 13.13 -29.43 15.28
CA LEU A 395 13.82 -28.78 14.17
C LEU A 395 14.82 -27.73 14.68
N LEU A 396 14.46 -26.96 15.71
CA LEU A 396 15.37 -26.02 16.38
C LEU A 396 16.47 -26.71 17.17
N ALA A 397 16.20 -27.86 17.81
CA ALA A 397 17.24 -28.63 18.47
C ALA A 397 18.30 -29.17 17.49
N GLU A 398 17.88 -29.64 16.31
CA GLU A 398 18.81 -30.07 15.27
C GLU A 398 19.52 -28.86 14.60
N ALA A 399 18.84 -27.72 14.45
CA ALA A 399 19.45 -26.49 13.96
C ALA A 399 20.55 -25.97 14.89
N ASP A 400 20.31 -25.93 16.21
CA ASP A 400 21.31 -25.53 17.22
C ASP A 400 22.53 -26.46 17.19
N LYS A 401 22.32 -27.77 17.08
CA LYS A 401 23.40 -28.76 16.93
C LYS A 401 24.23 -28.50 15.68
N LEU A 402 23.60 -28.34 14.52
CA LEU A 402 24.28 -28.05 13.25
C LEU A 402 25.00 -26.69 13.26
N ALA A 403 24.44 -25.69 13.94
CA ALA A 403 25.11 -24.39 14.12
C ALA A 403 26.41 -24.50 14.95
N LEU A 404 26.44 -25.42 15.93
CA LEU A 404 27.63 -25.73 16.74
C LEU A 404 28.68 -26.57 16.00
N GLU A 405 28.27 -27.45 15.06
CA GLU A 405 29.21 -28.21 14.20
C GLU A 405 30.07 -27.28 13.32
N GLY A 406 29.53 -26.12 12.95
CA GLY A 406 30.31 -24.95 12.55
C GLY A 406 30.78 -24.91 11.08
N SER A 407 30.65 -26.01 10.32
CA SER A 407 30.95 -26.04 8.88
C SER A 407 29.98 -25.18 8.06
N SER A 408 30.33 -24.86 6.82
CA SER A 408 29.47 -24.08 5.92
C SER A 408 28.17 -24.83 5.60
N GLU A 409 28.24 -26.15 5.40
CA GLU A 409 27.09 -27.01 5.07
C GLU A 409 26.16 -27.20 6.26
N SER A 410 26.72 -27.40 7.45
CA SER A 410 25.96 -27.53 8.70
C SER A 410 25.28 -26.21 9.06
N LYS A 411 25.98 -25.07 8.97
CA LYS A 411 25.37 -23.73 9.15
C LYS A 411 24.31 -23.41 8.10
N ALA A 412 24.51 -23.76 6.82
CA ALA A 412 23.48 -23.59 5.79
C ALA A 412 22.22 -24.43 6.10
N SER A 413 22.41 -25.65 6.58
CA SER A 413 21.32 -26.54 7.00
C SER A 413 20.59 -26.01 8.25
N ALA A 414 21.33 -25.53 9.25
CA ALA A 414 20.79 -24.87 10.43
C ALA A 414 19.98 -23.61 10.05
N SER A 415 20.54 -22.75 9.18
CA SER A 415 19.86 -21.55 8.67
C SER A 415 18.53 -21.89 8.00
N LYS A 416 18.50 -22.94 7.16
CA LYS A 416 17.25 -23.46 6.54
C LYS A 416 16.22 -23.92 7.57
N TYR A 417 16.66 -24.61 8.64
CA TYR A 417 15.79 -25.11 9.70
C TYR A 417 15.23 -23.98 10.58
N TYR A 418 16.07 -23.01 10.97
CA TYR A 418 15.61 -21.79 11.64
C TYR A 418 14.61 -21.00 10.79
N LEU A 419 14.91 -20.82 9.51
CA LEU A 419 14.03 -20.11 8.57
C LEU A 419 12.66 -20.79 8.44
N THR A 420 12.62 -22.13 8.43
CA THR A 420 11.36 -22.91 8.38
C THR A 420 10.43 -22.60 9.56
N VAL A 421 10.98 -22.31 10.74
CA VAL A 421 10.19 -21.90 11.92
C VAL A 421 9.75 -20.44 11.82
N LEU A 422 10.62 -19.56 11.31
CA LEU A 422 10.32 -18.14 11.11
C LEU A 422 9.25 -17.88 10.05
N GLU A 423 9.18 -18.72 9.01
CA GLU A 423 8.27 -18.55 7.88
C GLU A 423 6.86 -19.11 8.11
N GLY A 424 6.67 -19.90 9.17
CA GLY A 424 5.41 -20.56 9.50
C GLY A 424 4.59 -19.88 10.61
N PRO A 425 3.47 -20.49 11.03
CA PRO A 425 2.61 -19.96 12.08
C PRO A 425 3.35 -19.79 13.42
N VAL A 426 3.18 -18.63 14.07
CA VAL A 426 3.74 -18.39 15.41
C VAL A 426 2.89 -19.12 16.46
N LEU A 427 3.26 -20.38 16.74
CA LEU A 427 2.62 -21.21 17.77
C LEU A 427 3.18 -20.94 19.17
N ASP A 428 4.47 -20.57 19.25
CA ASP A 428 5.15 -20.16 20.48
C ASP A 428 6.15 -19.04 20.14
N ALA A 429 6.05 -17.92 20.87
CA ALA A 429 6.88 -16.74 20.63
C ALA A 429 8.36 -16.92 21.02
N SER A 430 8.67 -17.81 21.97
CA SER A 430 10.03 -18.12 22.38
C SER A 430 10.75 -18.98 21.35
N LEU A 431 10.03 -19.92 20.70
CA LEU A 431 10.58 -20.70 19.59
C LEU A 431 10.84 -19.82 18.37
N ALA A 432 9.95 -18.87 18.06
CA ALA A 432 10.14 -17.90 16.99
C ALA A 432 11.36 -16.98 17.24
N GLU A 433 11.56 -16.46 18.46
CA GLU A 433 12.73 -15.63 18.77
C GLU A 433 14.03 -16.46 18.80
N ARG A 434 14.01 -17.70 19.31
CA ARG A 434 15.15 -18.64 19.20
C ARG A 434 15.52 -18.89 17.74
N ALA A 435 14.52 -19.11 16.88
CA ALA A 435 14.72 -19.29 15.45
C ALA A 435 15.37 -18.07 14.80
N LYS A 436 14.92 -16.86 15.16
CA LYS A 436 15.46 -15.60 14.65
C LYS A 436 16.92 -15.41 15.01
N ILE A 437 17.26 -15.59 16.29
CA ILE A 437 18.64 -15.49 16.79
C ILE A 437 19.54 -16.51 16.07
N GLY A 438 19.11 -17.77 15.98
CA GLY A 438 19.86 -18.81 15.26
C GLY A 438 20.03 -18.52 13.76
N TYR A 439 18.99 -18.01 13.11
CA TYR A 439 19.04 -17.63 11.69
C TYR A 439 20.05 -16.52 11.42
N ASP A 440 20.03 -15.44 12.20
CA ASP A 440 20.96 -14.32 12.03
C ASP A 440 22.42 -14.71 12.35
N LEU A 441 22.64 -15.62 13.31
CA LEU A 441 23.98 -16.16 13.60
C LEU A 441 24.52 -17.08 12.48
N THR A 442 23.64 -17.82 11.79
CA THR A 442 24.04 -18.79 10.75
C THR A 442 24.11 -18.18 9.34
N ARG A 443 23.36 -17.10 9.06
CA ARG A 443 23.33 -16.42 7.76
C ARG A 443 24.63 -15.66 7.41
N ASN A 444 25.41 -15.26 8.41
CA ASN A 444 26.56 -14.34 8.25
C ASN A 444 27.88 -14.97 7.76
N VAL A 445 27.86 -16.17 7.16
CA VAL A 445 29.11 -16.95 6.87
C VAL A 445 29.47 -17.02 5.37
N ASN A 446 28.88 -16.16 4.53
CA ASN A 446 29.23 -16.03 3.11
C ASN A 446 29.99 -14.73 2.76
N THR A 447 30.70 -14.14 3.72
CA THR A 447 31.72 -13.11 3.48
C THR A 447 33.05 -13.55 4.07
N ASP A 448 33.85 -14.25 3.25
CA ASP A 448 35.26 -14.50 3.53
C ASP A 448 36.05 -13.16 3.50
N PRO A 449 36.76 -12.78 4.58
CA PRO A 449 37.59 -11.57 4.59
C PRO A 449 38.91 -11.67 3.79
N SER A 450 39.20 -12.80 3.11
CA SER A 450 40.56 -13.14 2.67
C SER A 450 40.75 -13.57 1.20
N SER A 451 39.81 -13.29 0.31
CA SER A 451 39.98 -13.50 -1.15
C SER A 451 40.36 -12.19 -1.89
N PRO A 452 41.54 -12.06 -2.55
CA PRO A 452 42.09 -10.74 -2.92
C PRO A 452 42.20 -10.38 -4.43
N ILE A 453 41.85 -9.12 -4.74
CA ILE A 453 42.41 -8.16 -5.73
C ILE A 453 42.44 -8.50 -7.24
N TYR A 454 42.01 -7.53 -8.07
CA TYR A 454 42.56 -7.30 -9.42
C TYR A 454 42.90 -5.81 -9.68
N ASP A 455 44.13 -5.59 -10.14
CA ASP A 455 44.82 -4.35 -10.56
C ASP A 455 46.17 -4.81 -11.21
N PRO A 456 46.94 -4.05 -12.04
CA PRO A 456 46.73 -2.72 -12.63
C PRO A 456 46.82 -2.64 -14.18
N SER A 457 46.84 -1.39 -14.67
CA SER A 457 47.60 -0.88 -15.83
C SER A 457 46.87 -0.61 -17.17
N ARG A 458 46.38 0.64 -17.29
CA ARG A 458 46.33 1.53 -18.48
C ARG A 458 45.49 2.77 -18.11
N GLY A 459 45.94 4.02 -18.13
CA GLY A 459 47.26 4.60 -18.39
C GLY A 459 47.09 6.14 -18.48
N ASN A 460 47.99 6.93 -17.90
CA ASN A 460 47.88 8.41 -17.89
C ASN A 460 47.87 9.02 -19.31
N PRO A 461 47.00 10.01 -19.56
CA PRO A 461 47.28 11.11 -20.47
C PRO A 461 47.81 12.35 -19.71
N THR A 462 48.95 12.86 -20.17
CA THR A 462 49.64 14.09 -19.74
C THR A 462 48.76 15.35 -19.94
N PRO A 463 48.89 16.42 -19.11
CA PRO A 463 48.05 17.62 -19.21
C PRO A 463 48.34 18.50 -20.44
N THR A 464 47.29 19.23 -20.87
CA THR A 464 47.29 20.22 -21.96
C THR A 464 46.77 21.56 -21.38
N PRO A 465 47.29 22.74 -21.77
CA PRO A 465 47.40 23.87 -20.84
C PRO A 465 46.13 24.72 -20.64
N THR A 466 46.12 25.39 -19.48
CA THR A 466 45.14 26.38 -19.03
C THR A 466 45.09 27.64 -19.91
N PRO A 467 43.92 28.08 -20.38
CA PRO A 467 43.71 29.45 -20.86
C PRO A 467 43.51 30.43 -19.69
N THR A 468 44.12 31.61 -19.81
CA THR A 468 44.09 32.74 -18.86
C THR A 468 42.67 33.23 -18.54
N PRO A 469 42.35 33.65 -17.30
CA PRO A 469 41.02 34.14 -16.94
C PRO A 469 40.66 35.49 -17.57
N THR A 470 39.43 35.59 -18.07
CA THR A 470 38.72 36.85 -18.34
C THR A 470 38.11 37.35 -17.01
N PRO A 471 38.12 38.66 -16.70
CA PRO A 471 37.62 39.15 -15.42
C PRO A 471 36.11 38.94 -15.25
N THR A 472 35.74 38.17 -14.23
CA THR A 472 34.36 38.07 -13.71
C THR A 472 33.97 39.38 -13.02
N PRO A 473 32.77 39.93 -13.25
CA PRO A 473 32.29 41.08 -12.49
C PRO A 473 32.13 40.73 -11.00
N THR A 474 32.31 41.74 -10.14
CA THR A 474 32.19 41.61 -8.68
C THR A 474 30.87 40.94 -8.28
N PRO A 475 30.89 39.83 -7.52
CA PRO A 475 29.66 39.22 -7.05
C PRO A 475 28.95 40.17 -6.09
N THR A 476 27.64 40.34 -6.30
CA THR A 476 26.68 40.72 -5.26
C THR A 476 26.91 39.79 -4.06
N PRO A 477 26.84 40.25 -2.79
CA PRO A 477 26.97 39.35 -1.64
C PRO A 477 25.97 38.21 -1.76
N ASP A 478 26.46 36.96 -1.68
CA ASP A 478 25.60 35.78 -1.61
C ASP A 478 24.66 35.91 -0.40
N PRO A 479 23.39 35.48 -0.52
CA PRO A 479 22.53 35.36 0.65
C PRO A 479 23.14 34.36 1.65
N ASP A 480 22.92 34.59 2.95
CA ASP A 480 23.40 33.69 3.99
C ASP A 480 22.95 32.24 3.69
N PRO A 481 23.84 31.23 3.81
CA PRO A 481 23.54 29.88 3.39
C PRO A 481 22.40 29.27 4.21
N ILE A 482 21.36 28.80 3.52
CA ILE A 482 20.23 28.11 4.14
C ILE A 482 20.71 26.86 4.90
N ASN A 483 20.25 26.72 6.15
CA ASN A 483 20.41 25.50 6.92
C ASN A 483 19.37 24.47 6.48
N ILE A 484 19.80 23.30 6.03
CA ILE A 484 18.92 22.19 5.67
C ILE A 484 19.29 21.00 6.54
N GLU A 485 18.36 20.61 7.40
CA GLU A 485 18.56 19.55 8.38
C GLU A 485 17.55 18.43 8.17
N ARG A 486 18.01 17.18 8.35
CA ARG A 486 17.16 16.00 8.26
C ARG A 486 16.97 15.36 9.63
N LEU A 487 15.73 15.41 10.13
CA LEU A 487 15.32 14.81 11.39
C LEU A 487 14.74 13.42 11.11
N TYR A 488 15.49 12.36 11.45
CA TYR A 488 15.09 10.99 11.15
C TYR A 488 15.65 9.95 12.12
N GLY A 489 14.93 8.83 12.27
CA GLY A 489 15.45 7.59 12.81
C GLY A 489 15.20 6.40 11.90
N THR A 490 15.43 5.19 12.39
CA THR A 490 15.16 3.94 11.64
C THR A 490 13.69 3.54 11.68
N ARG A 491 12.94 4.01 12.68
CA ARG A 491 11.48 3.90 12.80
C ARG A 491 10.84 5.28 12.96
N ALA A 492 9.52 5.36 12.79
CA ALA A 492 8.77 6.60 12.96
C ALA A 492 8.76 7.12 14.41
N GLU A 493 8.80 6.22 15.41
CA GLU A 493 9.00 6.59 16.82
C GLU A 493 10.36 7.28 17.02
N ASP A 494 11.41 6.77 16.37
CA ASP A 494 12.76 7.33 16.46
C ASP A 494 12.86 8.68 15.71
N THR A 495 12.15 8.85 14.58
CA THR A 495 11.97 10.15 13.92
C THR A 495 11.22 11.14 14.82
N ALA A 496 10.13 10.72 15.49
CA ALA A 496 9.40 11.58 16.41
C ALA A 496 10.25 12.01 17.63
N ILE A 497 11.12 11.12 18.12
CA ILE A 497 12.13 11.45 19.14
C ILE A 497 13.13 12.48 18.61
N LYS A 498 13.59 12.37 17.36
CA LYS A 498 14.51 13.35 16.75
C LYS A 498 13.86 14.71 16.55
N ILE A 499 12.60 14.76 16.13
CA ILE A 499 11.79 15.98 16.06
C ILE A 499 11.60 16.61 17.45
N SER A 500 11.40 15.79 18.47
CA SER A 500 11.31 16.22 19.87
C SER A 500 12.62 16.81 20.40
N GLN A 501 13.76 16.21 20.03
CA GLN A 501 15.09 16.69 20.41
C GLN A 501 15.48 18.02 19.76
N GLU A 502 15.00 18.29 18.54
CA GLU A 502 15.21 19.58 17.86
C GLU A 502 14.28 20.67 18.40
N GLY A 503 13.00 20.35 18.66
CA GLY A 503 12.03 21.36 19.11
C GLY A 503 12.03 21.68 20.60
N TRP A 504 12.61 20.83 21.45
CA TRP A 504 12.52 20.93 22.90
C TRP A 504 13.83 20.54 23.60
N GLU A 505 14.45 21.49 24.29
CA GLU A 505 15.61 21.26 25.16
C GLU A 505 15.31 20.29 26.33
N ASP A 506 16.35 19.80 26.99
CA ASP A 506 16.24 18.92 28.15
C ASP A 506 15.46 19.60 29.29
N ASN A 507 14.47 18.89 29.85
CA ASN A 507 13.54 19.36 30.88
C ASN A 507 12.66 20.57 30.46
N SER A 508 12.53 20.86 29.16
CA SER A 508 11.76 22.02 28.67
C SER A 508 10.27 21.76 28.40
N SER A 509 9.78 20.52 28.58
CA SER A 509 8.38 20.16 28.28
C SER A 509 7.73 19.31 29.39
N PRO A 510 7.05 19.93 30.37
CA PRO A 510 6.36 19.22 31.44
C PRO A 510 5.12 18.42 30.97
N VAL A 511 4.67 18.67 29.73
CA VAL A 511 3.49 18.05 29.12
C VAL A 511 3.87 17.45 27.77
N VAL A 512 3.43 16.23 27.47
CA VAL A 512 3.72 15.53 26.21
C VAL A 512 2.46 14.88 25.65
N LEU A 513 2.24 14.95 24.34
CA LEU A 513 1.19 14.17 23.66
C LEU A 513 1.76 12.84 23.18
N LEU A 514 1.04 11.75 23.42
CA LEU A 514 1.44 10.39 23.05
C LEU A 514 0.37 9.76 22.16
N ALA A 515 0.73 9.48 20.91
CA ALA A 515 -0.13 8.87 19.90
C ALA A 515 0.37 7.49 19.45
N ARG A 516 -0.49 6.72 18.79
CA ARG A 516 -0.09 5.44 18.17
C ARG A 516 0.59 5.66 16.83
N VAL A 517 1.68 4.94 16.57
CA VAL A 517 2.50 5.08 15.35
C VAL A 517 1.81 4.57 14.07
N ASP A 518 0.94 3.57 14.20
CA ASP A 518 0.43 2.77 13.08
C ASP A 518 -0.93 3.24 12.53
N ARG A 519 -1.56 4.25 13.16
CA ARG A 519 -2.83 4.86 12.70
C ARG A 519 -2.93 6.34 13.04
N PHE A 520 -3.26 7.16 12.04
CA PHE A 520 -3.32 8.63 12.19
C PHE A 520 -4.59 9.19 12.83
N GLN A 521 -5.73 8.49 12.76
CA GLN A 521 -7.04 9.15 12.82
C GLN A 521 -7.31 9.94 14.11
N ASP A 522 -6.96 9.39 15.27
CA ASP A 522 -7.20 10.02 16.58
C ASP A 522 -6.30 11.24 16.82
N ALA A 523 -5.07 11.22 16.30
CA ALA A 523 -4.06 12.25 16.53
C ALA A 523 -4.04 13.35 15.46
N LEU A 524 -4.80 13.19 14.36
CA LEU A 524 -4.83 14.11 13.23
C LEU A 524 -5.29 15.54 13.60
N ALA A 525 -5.98 15.69 14.73
CA ALA A 525 -6.43 16.99 15.28
C ALA A 525 -5.53 17.53 16.42
N ALA A 526 -4.43 16.85 16.76
CA ALA A 526 -3.67 17.11 17.98
C ALA A 526 -2.71 18.31 17.92
N ALA A 527 -2.26 18.74 16.74
CA ALA A 527 -1.25 19.80 16.62
C ALA A 527 -1.64 21.15 17.28
N PRO A 528 -2.88 21.65 17.20
CA PRO A 528 -3.27 22.86 17.92
C PRO A 528 -3.30 22.69 19.44
N LEU A 529 -3.58 21.48 19.93
CA LEU A 529 -3.46 21.18 21.36
C LEU A 529 -1.99 21.08 21.80
N ALA A 530 -1.13 20.46 20.99
CA ALA A 530 0.31 20.42 21.21
C ALA A 530 0.91 21.83 21.34
N LYS A 531 0.56 22.74 20.42
CA LYS A 531 0.97 24.16 20.48
C LYS A 531 0.42 24.88 21.71
N LYS A 532 -0.86 24.72 22.05
CA LYS A 532 -1.46 25.31 23.26
C LYS A 532 -0.72 24.88 24.54
N LEU A 533 -0.23 23.65 24.58
CA LEU A 533 0.46 23.06 25.73
C LEU A 533 1.99 23.19 25.67
N ASN A 534 2.55 23.79 24.61
CA ASN A 534 3.99 23.80 24.30
C ASN A 534 4.65 22.39 24.36
N ALA A 535 3.93 21.38 23.87
CA ALA A 535 4.20 19.97 24.09
C ALA A 535 4.56 19.24 22.78
N PRO A 536 5.57 18.35 22.75
CA PRO A 536 5.84 17.50 21.61
C PRO A 536 4.75 16.44 21.44
N LEU A 537 4.63 15.91 20.22
CA LEU A 537 3.84 14.73 19.91
C LEU A 537 4.77 13.55 19.62
N LEU A 538 4.86 12.63 20.58
CA LEU A 538 5.61 11.38 20.45
C LEU A 538 4.71 10.25 19.95
N LEU A 539 5.31 9.29 19.26
CA LEU A 539 4.66 8.11 18.71
C LEU A 539 5.12 6.86 19.45
N THR A 540 4.21 5.92 19.71
CA THR A 540 4.53 4.60 20.29
C THR A 540 3.72 3.48 19.64
N SER A 541 4.14 2.24 19.82
CA SER A 541 3.30 1.06 19.54
C SER A 541 2.00 1.14 20.35
N PRO A 542 0.83 0.79 19.76
CA PRO A 542 -0.44 0.76 20.49
C PRO A 542 -0.50 -0.31 21.60
N TYR A 543 0.45 -1.25 21.61
CA TYR A 543 0.47 -2.41 22.51
C TYR A 543 1.53 -2.33 23.62
N GLN A 544 2.54 -1.47 23.48
CA GLN A 544 3.63 -1.34 24.44
C GLN A 544 4.25 0.06 24.35
N LEU A 545 4.59 0.66 25.50
CA LEU A 545 5.37 1.89 25.52
C LEU A 545 6.80 1.56 25.07
N ASP A 546 7.24 2.17 23.97
CA ASP A 546 8.60 1.97 23.46
C ASP A 546 9.65 2.51 24.46
N LYS A 547 10.77 1.80 24.60
CA LYS A 547 11.82 2.15 25.57
C LYS A 547 12.51 3.47 25.23
N ALA A 548 12.73 3.79 23.95
CA ALA A 548 13.34 5.05 23.54
C ALA A 548 12.36 6.21 23.77
N VAL A 549 11.07 6.00 23.51
CA VAL A 549 10.01 6.98 23.80
C VAL A 549 9.91 7.25 25.31
N LEU A 550 10.05 6.22 26.15
CA LEU A 550 10.14 6.39 27.61
C LEU A 550 11.38 7.19 28.04
N GLN A 551 12.54 7.02 27.38
CA GLN A 551 13.70 7.86 27.68
C GLN A 551 13.50 9.31 27.21
N GLU A 552 12.85 9.52 26.08
CA GLU A 552 12.53 10.87 25.59
C GLU A 552 11.54 11.59 26.52
N LEU A 553 10.52 10.90 27.05
CA LEU A 553 9.64 11.44 28.11
C LEU A 553 10.42 11.87 29.36
N LYS A 554 11.50 11.15 29.71
CA LYS A 554 12.38 11.51 30.83
C LYS A 554 13.28 12.70 30.49
N ARG A 555 13.87 12.73 29.28
CA ARG A 555 14.70 13.83 28.78
C ARG A 555 13.93 15.14 28.74
N LEU A 556 12.69 15.11 28.26
CA LEU A 556 11.78 16.27 28.20
C LEU A 556 11.36 16.81 29.58
N GLY A 557 11.55 16.02 30.65
CA GLY A 557 11.09 16.38 31.99
C GLY A 557 9.56 16.38 32.14
N ALA A 558 8.87 15.44 31.46
CA ALA A 558 7.41 15.36 31.33
C ALA A 558 6.67 15.06 32.67
N SER A 559 6.70 16.03 33.58
CA SER A 559 6.38 15.89 35.00
C SER A 559 4.92 16.19 35.34
N GLU A 560 4.19 16.92 34.51
CA GLU A 560 2.78 17.27 34.77
C GLU A 560 1.80 16.28 34.12
N LYS A 561 1.92 16.04 32.80
CA LYS A 561 0.95 15.20 32.07
C LYS A 561 1.45 14.60 30.76
N VAL A 562 1.21 13.30 30.59
CA VAL A 562 1.21 12.64 29.28
C VAL A 562 -0.23 12.54 28.76
N TYR A 563 -0.54 13.26 27.69
CA TYR A 563 -1.83 13.20 27.01
C TYR A 563 -1.87 12.05 26.01
N VAL A 564 -2.50 10.94 26.40
CA VAL A 564 -2.64 9.74 25.56
C VAL A 564 -3.81 9.93 24.61
N ILE A 565 -3.52 10.00 23.30
CA ILE A 565 -4.51 10.33 22.28
C ILE A 565 -5.13 9.04 21.71
N GLY A 566 -6.46 8.92 21.84
CA GLY A 566 -7.25 7.76 21.42
C GLY A 566 -7.66 6.82 22.56
N GLY A 567 -8.70 6.02 22.33
CA GLY A 567 -9.31 5.11 23.32
C GLY A 567 -8.43 3.92 23.70
N GLU A 568 -8.91 3.02 24.58
CA GLU A 568 -8.14 1.81 24.95
C GLU A 568 -7.91 0.85 23.76
N GLY A 569 -8.81 0.84 22.77
CA GLY A 569 -8.59 0.15 21.49
C GLY A 569 -7.59 0.87 20.56
N ALA A 570 -7.29 2.15 20.83
CA ALA A 570 -6.26 2.91 20.13
C ALA A 570 -4.88 2.70 20.78
N ILE A 571 -4.77 2.93 22.09
CA ILE A 571 -3.55 2.75 22.89
C ILE A 571 -3.93 1.96 24.15
N THR A 572 -3.45 0.71 24.22
CA THR A 572 -3.89 -0.28 25.22
C THR A 572 -3.29 -0.07 26.61
N LYS A 573 -3.89 -0.73 27.63
CA LYS A 573 -3.48 -0.62 29.04
C LYS A 573 -1.99 -0.86 29.33
N PRO A 574 -1.27 -1.80 28.69
CA PRO A 574 0.17 -1.95 28.90
C PRO A 574 0.99 -0.67 28.67
N VAL A 575 0.60 0.21 27.75
CA VAL A 575 1.25 1.51 27.51
C VAL A 575 1.06 2.43 28.72
N THR A 576 -0.19 2.60 29.17
CA THR A 576 -0.51 3.47 30.32
C THR A 576 -0.01 2.91 31.65
N ASN A 577 0.04 1.58 31.79
CA ASN A 577 0.62 0.92 32.96
C ASN A 577 2.13 1.14 33.02
N ALA A 578 2.83 1.19 31.88
CA ALA A 578 4.24 1.54 31.83
C ALA A 578 4.48 3.01 32.24
N LEU A 579 3.63 3.95 31.79
CA LEU A 579 3.67 5.34 32.24
C LEU A 579 3.54 5.44 33.78
N VAL A 580 2.51 4.82 34.36
CA VAL A 580 2.27 4.82 35.82
C VAL A 580 3.42 4.17 36.58
N LYS A 581 3.96 3.05 36.10
CA LYS A 581 5.11 2.36 36.71
C LYS A 581 6.36 3.25 36.78
N GLU A 582 6.53 4.10 35.79
CA GLU A 582 7.65 5.05 35.69
C GLU A 582 7.31 6.43 36.30
N ASN A 583 6.21 6.51 37.08
CA ASN A 583 5.68 7.68 37.78
C ASN A 583 5.16 8.84 36.90
N PHE A 584 4.90 8.58 35.62
CA PHE A 584 4.25 9.57 34.74
C PHE A 584 2.74 9.63 34.99
N SER A 585 2.23 10.83 35.28
CA SER A 585 0.79 11.09 35.27
C SER A 585 0.28 11.16 33.84
N TYR A 586 -0.84 10.52 33.52
CA TYR A 586 -1.43 10.57 32.18
C TYR A 586 -2.92 10.95 32.21
N GLU A 587 -3.40 11.55 31.12
CA GLU A 587 -4.82 11.75 30.85
C GLU A 587 -5.10 11.23 29.43
N ARG A 588 -6.22 10.50 29.23
CA ARG A 588 -6.60 10.00 27.92
C ARG A 588 -7.61 10.94 27.26
N ILE A 589 -7.30 11.42 26.05
CA ILE A 589 -8.24 12.21 25.22
C ILE A 589 -8.75 11.32 24.10
N PHE A 590 -10.05 11.00 24.12
CA PHE A 590 -10.66 10.04 23.19
C PHE A 590 -12.17 10.25 23.06
N GLY A 591 -12.75 9.60 22.05
CA GLY A 591 -14.16 9.24 22.00
C GLY A 591 -14.36 7.94 21.23
N ASP A 592 -15.60 7.59 20.91
CA ASP A 592 -15.96 6.32 20.25
C ASP A 592 -15.51 6.25 18.78
N SER A 593 -15.32 7.40 18.13
CA SER A 593 -14.70 7.53 16.82
C SER A 593 -13.64 8.63 16.79
N ALA A 594 -12.84 8.66 15.74
CA ALA A 594 -11.85 9.73 15.54
C ALA A 594 -12.46 11.14 15.50
N ALA A 595 -13.72 11.29 15.07
CA ALA A 595 -14.42 12.57 15.12
C ALA A 595 -14.82 12.97 16.55
N ASP A 596 -15.12 11.99 17.40
CA ASP A 596 -15.38 12.21 18.83
C ASP A 596 -14.06 12.50 19.57
N THR A 597 -12.96 11.81 19.23
CA THR A 597 -11.60 12.15 19.70
C THR A 597 -11.21 13.58 19.30
N ALA A 598 -11.41 13.97 18.04
CA ALA A 598 -11.14 15.33 17.57
C ALA A 598 -11.99 16.38 18.30
N ALA A 599 -13.27 16.08 18.58
CA ALA A 599 -14.12 16.94 19.40
C ALA A 599 -13.65 17.03 20.87
N ALA A 600 -13.11 15.94 21.45
CA ALA A 600 -12.52 15.94 22.78
C ALA A 600 -11.22 16.79 22.82
N ILE A 601 -10.38 16.68 21.78
CA ILE A 601 -9.20 17.54 21.59
C ILE A 601 -9.62 19.01 21.47
N ALA A 602 -10.63 19.32 20.65
CA ALA A 602 -11.17 20.67 20.49
C ALA A 602 -11.64 21.26 21.84
N ARG A 603 -12.31 20.48 22.70
CA ARG A 603 -12.68 20.93 24.07
C ARG A 603 -11.49 21.23 24.97
N LYS A 604 -10.34 20.55 24.78
CA LYS A 604 -9.09 20.87 25.49
C LYS A 604 -8.39 22.11 24.93
N ILE A 605 -8.52 22.37 23.63
CA ILE A 605 -8.08 23.63 23.00
C ILE A 605 -8.95 24.81 23.50
N GLY A 606 -10.26 24.62 23.56
CA GLY A 606 -11.24 25.63 24.00
C GLY A 606 -11.97 26.30 22.83
N PRO A 607 -12.97 27.17 23.12
CA PRO A 607 -13.82 27.77 22.10
C PRO A 607 -13.07 28.60 21.06
N SER A 608 -13.51 28.51 19.81
CA SER A 608 -13.01 29.30 18.68
C SER A 608 -14.13 29.52 17.67
N THR A 609 -14.27 30.76 17.19
CA THR A 609 -15.24 31.12 16.13
C THR A 609 -14.85 30.58 14.75
N GLN A 610 -13.63 30.07 14.61
CA GLN A 610 -13.11 29.38 13.43
C GLN A 610 -12.74 27.93 13.75
N VAL A 611 -13.08 27.00 12.86
CA VAL A 611 -12.55 25.62 12.88
C VAL A 611 -12.10 25.18 11.49
N ILE A 612 -11.17 24.23 11.45
CA ILE A 612 -10.78 23.53 10.22
C ILE A 612 -11.50 22.18 10.18
N LEU A 613 -12.09 21.84 9.04
CA LEU A 613 -12.79 20.59 8.79
C LEU A 613 -11.98 19.75 7.81
N ALA A 614 -11.55 18.57 8.25
CA ALA A 614 -10.79 17.62 7.44
C ALA A 614 -11.47 16.25 7.34
N SER A 615 -10.98 15.36 6.47
CA SER A 615 -11.51 14.00 6.33
C SER A 615 -10.90 13.04 7.35
N SER A 616 -11.72 12.27 8.05
CA SER A 616 -11.25 11.16 8.92
C SER A 616 -10.66 9.97 8.14
N LYS A 617 -10.86 9.92 6.82
CA LYS A 617 -10.42 8.83 5.95
C LYS A 617 -9.12 9.15 5.18
N SER A 618 -8.68 10.40 5.18
CA SER A 618 -7.50 10.88 4.42
C SER A 618 -6.69 11.86 5.27
N PHE A 619 -5.40 11.58 5.46
CA PHE A 619 -4.51 12.38 6.32
C PHE A 619 -3.88 13.65 5.67
N PRO A 620 -3.51 13.70 4.36
CA PRO A 620 -2.65 14.78 3.85
C PRO A 620 -3.21 16.20 3.99
N ASP A 621 -4.52 16.36 3.80
CA ASP A 621 -5.16 17.68 3.85
C ASP A 621 -5.19 18.24 5.29
N ALA A 622 -5.53 17.38 6.26
CA ALA A 622 -5.51 17.71 7.70
C ALA A 622 -4.08 17.96 8.21
N LEU A 623 -3.13 17.13 7.74
CA LEU A 623 -1.73 17.24 8.07
C LEU A 623 -1.19 18.60 7.59
N SER A 624 -1.39 18.94 6.33
CA SER A 624 -0.98 20.26 5.77
C SER A 624 -1.60 21.44 6.53
N ALA A 625 -2.82 21.28 7.06
CA ALA A 625 -3.49 22.29 7.87
C ALA A 625 -3.03 22.34 9.34
N SER A 626 -2.23 21.39 9.81
CA SER A 626 -1.88 21.24 11.24
C SER A 626 -1.09 22.43 11.80
N ALA A 627 -0.07 22.90 11.08
CA ALA A 627 0.74 24.04 11.50
C ALA A 627 -0.03 25.37 11.53
N PRO A 628 -0.76 25.79 10.47
CA PRO A 628 -1.54 27.04 10.53
C PRO A 628 -2.72 26.96 11.51
N ALA A 629 -3.35 25.78 11.64
CA ALA A 629 -4.37 25.56 12.67
C ALA A 629 -3.81 25.83 14.07
N ALA A 630 -2.62 25.30 14.35
CA ALA A 630 -1.99 25.39 15.64
C ALA A 630 -1.44 26.80 15.95
N ALA A 631 -0.81 27.46 14.98
CA ALA A 631 -0.33 28.83 15.10
C ALA A 631 -1.46 29.83 15.44
N LEU A 632 -2.66 29.59 14.91
CA LEU A 632 -3.84 30.44 15.09
C LEU A 632 -4.80 29.94 16.20
N GLY A 633 -4.47 28.84 16.90
CA GLY A 633 -5.33 28.23 17.92
C GLY A 633 -6.67 27.67 17.39
N ILE A 634 -6.78 27.44 16.08
CA ILE A 634 -7.98 26.96 15.39
C ILE A 634 -8.11 25.44 15.60
N PRO A 635 -9.21 24.94 16.20
CA PRO A 635 -9.45 23.51 16.33
C PRO A 635 -9.63 22.83 14.97
N ILE A 636 -9.02 21.65 14.82
CA ILE A 636 -9.30 20.73 13.70
C ILE A 636 -10.40 19.76 14.14
N LEU A 637 -11.46 19.65 13.34
CA LEU A 637 -12.51 18.65 13.52
C LEU A 637 -12.58 17.74 12.29
N LEU A 638 -13.03 16.51 12.49
CA LEU A 638 -13.09 15.52 11.43
C LEU A 638 -14.50 15.32 10.87
N THR A 639 -14.54 14.95 9.59
CA THR A 639 -15.74 14.65 8.82
C THR A 639 -15.61 13.25 8.19
N GLU A 640 -16.71 12.70 7.71
CA GLU A 640 -16.71 11.54 6.81
C GLU A 640 -17.26 11.98 5.46
N GLN A 641 -16.81 11.36 4.36
CA GLN A 641 -17.09 11.81 2.99
C GLN A 641 -18.56 12.21 2.76
N GLY A 642 -19.51 11.35 3.17
CA GLY A 642 -20.96 11.60 3.05
C GLY A 642 -21.68 11.97 4.36
N LYS A 643 -20.98 12.12 5.49
CA LYS A 643 -21.58 12.38 6.81
C LYS A 643 -20.77 13.37 7.64
N LEU A 644 -21.42 14.47 8.03
CA LEU A 644 -20.90 15.38 9.05
C LEU A 644 -21.25 14.82 10.45
N PRO A 645 -20.27 14.37 11.27
CA PRO A 645 -20.53 13.66 12.53
C PRO A 645 -21.24 14.50 13.59
N THR A 646 -21.95 13.84 14.51
CA THR A 646 -22.70 14.52 15.58
C THR A 646 -21.79 15.32 16.50
N ALA A 647 -20.65 14.76 16.93
CA ALA A 647 -19.70 15.48 17.77
C ALA A 647 -19.12 16.72 17.06
N THR A 648 -18.79 16.63 15.78
CA THR A 648 -18.38 17.78 14.95
C THR A 648 -19.46 18.86 14.93
N LYS A 649 -20.72 18.50 14.64
CA LYS A 649 -21.87 19.43 14.70
C LYS A 649 -22.08 20.04 16.09
N GLN A 650 -21.78 19.30 17.15
CA GLN A 650 -21.92 19.79 18.51
C GLN A 650 -20.86 20.84 18.83
N ILE A 651 -19.58 20.61 18.47
CA ILE A 651 -18.53 21.64 18.65
C ILE A 651 -18.84 22.90 17.82
N LEU A 652 -19.34 22.76 16.59
CA LEU A 652 -19.75 23.92 15.78
C LEU A 652 -20.75 24.82 16.50
N LYS A 653 -21.67 24.24 17.29
CA LYS A 653 -22.65 24.97 18.10
C LYS A 653 -22.05 25.46 19.42
N ASP A 654 -21.41 24.56 20.17
CA ASP A 654 -20.85 24.83 21.52
C ASP A 654 -19.82 25.97 21.49
N PHE A 655 -19.10 26.15 20.37
CA PHE A 655 -18.07 27.17 20.19
C PHE A 655 -18.55 28.41 19.42
N GLU A 656 -19.84 28.49 19.10
CA GLU A 656 -20.44 29.58 18.32
C GLU A 656 -19.67 29.87 17.03
N VAL A 657 -19.34 28.80 16.28
CA VAL A 657 -18.52 28.90 15.07
C VAL A 657 -19.22 29.75 14.02
N THR A 658 -18.51 30.70 13.43
CA THR A 658 -19.01 31.57 12.36
C THR A 658 -18.29 31.36 11.03
N LYS A 659 -17.16 30.65 11.01
CA LYS A 659 -16.40 30.31 9.80
C LYS A 659 -15.78 28.91 9.88
N THR A 660 -16.00 28.11 8.85
CA THR A 660 -15.48 26.74 8.71
C THR A 660 -14.54 26.66 7.52
N ILE A 661 -13.28 26.27 7.76
CA ILE A 661 -12.27 26.13 6.70
C ILE A 661 -12.18 24.64 6.33
N ILE A 662 -12.72 24.26 5.19
CA ILE A 662 -12.80 22.87 4.73
C ILE A 662 -11.53 22.56 3.93
N VAL A 663 -10.69 21.65 4.44
CA VAL A 663 -9.45 21.25 3.77
C VAL A 663 -9.65 19.91 3.08
N GLY A 664 -9.54 19.92 1.74
CA GLY A 664 -9.71 18.74 0.89
C GLY A 664 -10.85 18.88 -0.13
N GLY A 665 -10.65 18.24 -1.29
CA GLY A 665 -11.59 18.25 -2.41
C GLY A 665 -12.86 17.42 -2.18
N LYS A 666 -13.76 17.45 -3.17
CA LYS A 666 -15.07 16.75 -3.16
C LYS A 666 -15.00 15.25 -2.82
N PHE A 667 -13.88 14.60 -3.11
CA PHE A 667 -13.64 13.19 -2.82
C PHE A 667 -13.26 12.93 -1.35
N ALA A 668 -12.61 13.88 -0.68
CA ALA A 668 -12.28 13.79 0.74
C ALA A 668 -13.46 14.17 1.65
N ILE A 669 -14.20 15.21 1.26
CA ILE A 669 -15.32 15.81 2.00
C ILE A 669 -16.38 16.27 0.99
N SER A 670 -17.63 15.79 1.11
CA SER A 670 -18.71 16.16 0.18
C SER A 670 -18.90 17.67 0.06
N THR A 671 -19.14 18.15 -1.16
CA THR A 671 -19.52 19.54 -1.47
C THR A 671 -20.97 19.87 -1.08
N THR A 672 -21.76 18.88 -0.65
CA THR A 672 -23.10 19.12 -0.11
C THR A 672 -23.08 19.73 1.29
N PHE A 673 -21.92 19.76 1.97
CA PHE A 673 -21.81 20.36 3.30
C PHE A 673 -21.79 21.89 3.23
N ASP A 674 -21.05 22.43 2.26
CA ASP A 674 -20.77 23.84 2.00
C ASP A 674 -21.57 24.45 0.83
N ALA A 675 -22.44 23.67 0.19
CA ALA A 675 -23.47 24.21 -0.70
C ALA A 675 -24.41 25.19 0.03
N GLU A 676 -25.05 26.08 -0.73
CA GLU A 676 -26.11 26.94 -0.20
C GLU A 676 -27.25 26.09 0.40
N GLY A 677 -27.69 26.43 1.62
CA GLY A 677 -28.62 25.62 2.40
C GLY A 677 -28.05 24.33 3.00
N GLY A 678 -26.77 24.02 2.77
CA GLY A 678 -26.06 22.88 3.35
C GLY A 678 -25.81 23.02 4.86
N PRO A 679 -25.45 21.93 5.56
CA PRO A 679 -25.26 21.89 7.01
C PRO A 679 -24.14 22.80 7.54
N LEU A 680 -23.24 23.32 6.69
CA LEU A 680 -22.23 24.30 7.05
C LEU A 680 -22.56 25.74 6.60
N ALA A 681 -23.66 25.97 5.88
CA ALA A 681 -23.96 27.28 5.28
C ALA A 681 -24.06 28.42 6.32
N SER A 682 -24.63 28.15 7.51
CA SER A 682 -24.69 29.10 8.63
C SER A 682 -23.34 29.31 9.35
N TYR A 683 -22.31 28.54 9.00
CA TYR A 683 -20.98 28.54 9.62
C TYR A 683 -19.91 29.04 8.63
N GLY A 684 -20.28 29.92 7.70
CA GLY A 684 -19.37 30.62 6.78
C GLY A 684 -18.32 29.72 6.11
N PRO A 685 -18.72 28.77 5.25
CA PRO A 685 -17.81 27.75 4.74
C PRO A 685 -16.86 28.31 3.68
N LEU A 686 -15.57 28.02 3.84
CA LEU A 686 -14.52 28.28 2.86
C LEU A 686 -13.78 26.97 2.57
N ARG A 687 -13.82 26.50 1.33
CA ARG A 687 -13.08 25.30 0.92
C ARG A 687 -11.71 25.65 0.34
N LEU A 688 -10.68 25.04 0.89
CA LEU A 688 -9.31 25.03 0.39
C LEU A 688 -9.02 23.64 -0.18
N ALA A 689 -8.96 23.53 -1.51
CA ALA A 689 -8.76 22.27 -2.21
C ALA A 689 -8.11 22.51 -3.58
N GLY A 690 -7.29 21.57 -4.02
CA GLY A 690 -6.88 21.42 -5.41
C GLY A 690 -7.19 20.02 -5.94
N GLU A 691 -6.69 19.69 -7.13
CA GLU A 691 -6.91 18.38 -7.77
C GLU A 691 -6.14 17.26 -7.04
N THR A 692 -4.97 17.56 -6.47
CA THR A 692 -4.19 16.63 -5.64
C THR A 692 -4.00 17.12 -4.21
N LYS A 693 -3.57 16.22 -3.32
CA LYS A 693 -3.14 16.54 -1.95
C LYS A 693 -2.04 17.61 -1.88
N TYR A 694 -1.17 17.69 -2.88
CA TYR A 694 -0.11 18.70 -2.98
C TYR A 694 -0.68 20.06 -3.36
N ASP A 695 -1.66 20.08 -4.26
CA ASP A 695 -2.32 21.32 -4.66
C ASP A 695 -3.19 21.86 -3.51
N THR A 696 -3.90 20.99 -2.78
CA THR A 696 -4.60 21.35 -1.53
C THR A 696 -3.65 21.91 -0.48
N MET A 697 -2.49 21.28 -0.26
CA MET A 697 -1.43 21.81 0.62
C MET A 697 -1.00 23.22 0.19
N LEU A 698 -0.76 23.45 -1.10
CA LEU A 698 -0.41 24.78 -1.60
C LEU A 698 -1.54 25.80 -1.43
N GLN A 699 -2.82 25.42 -1.56
CA GLN A 699 -3.96 26.31 -1.26
C GLN A 699 -4.02 26.66 0.23
N ILE A 700 -3.75 25.70 1.12
CA ILE A 700 -3.69 25.92 2.57
C ILE A 700 -2.58 26.92 2.92
N VAL A 701 -1.35 26.63 2.48
CA VAL A 701 -0.18 27.45 2.82
C VAL A 701 -0.31 28.87 2.24
N LYS A 702 -0.82 29.02 1.01
CA LYS A 702 -1.12 30.33 0.40
C LYS A 702 -2.26 31.09 1.10
N HIS A 703 -3.29 30.39 1.61
CA HIS A 703 -4.41 31.03 2.30
C HIS A 703 -4.00 31.59 3.67
N PHE A 704 -3.24 30.81 4.43
CA PHE A 704 -2.79 31.23 5.77
C PHE A 704 -1.56 32.14 5.74
N ASN A 705 -0.78 32.13 4.66
CA ASN A 705 0.40 32.98 4.44
C ASN A 705 1.33 32.98 5.67
N GLN A 706 1.66 31.78 6.14
CA GLN A 706 2.56 31.54 7.26
C GLN A 706 3.97 32.05 6.94
N ASP A 707 4.71 32.46 7.97
CA ASP A 707 6.11 32.89 7.84
C ASP A 707 6.98 31.72 7.35
N PRO A 708 7.59 31.80 6.15
CA PRO A 708 8.40 30.73 5.58
C PRO A 708 9.86 30.73 6.06
N GLN A 709 10.25 31.59 7.00
CA GLN A 709 11.64 31.66 7.50
C GLN A 709 12.15 30.29 7.98
N SER A 710 11.27 29.48 8.59
CA SER A 710 11.52 28.07 8.86
C SER A 710 10.49 27.21 8.13
N LEU A 711 10.95 26.19 7.42
CA LEU A 711 10.13 25.31 6.59
C LEU A 711 10.18 23.87 7.13
N VAL A 712 9.03 23.21 7.26
CA VAL A 712 8.97 21.79 7.66
C VAL A 712 8.50 20.96 6.48
N ILE A 713 9.21 19.87 6.16
CA ILE A 713 9.00 19.10 4.95
C ILE A 713 8.79 17.63 5.30
N ALA A 714 7.62 17.09 4.94
CA ALA A 714 7.25 15.70 5.18
C ALA A 714 6.79 15.01 3.89
N THR A 715 6.74 13.68 3.87
CA THR A 715 6.14 12.97 2.74
C THR A 715 4.62 13.14 2.71
N GLY A 716 4.04 13.26 1.52
CA GLY A 716 2.60 13.12 1.32
C GLY A 716 2.13 11.67 1.17
N GLU A 717 3.02 10.69 1.16
CA GLU A 717 2.69 9.28 0.89
C GLU A 717 2.40 8.44 2.14
N ASN A 718 2.85 8.89 3.32
CA ASN A 718 2.53 8.31 4.62
C ASN A 718 2.46 9.41 5.70
N PHE A 719 1.97 9.09 6.90
CA PHE A 719 1.64 10.08 7.93
C PHE A 719 2.57 10.19 9.16
N PRO A 720 3.33 9.17 9.64
CA PRO A 720 3.90 9.23 10.99
C PRO A 720 4.86 10.39 11.24
N ASP A 721 5.87 10.57 10.37
CA ASP A 721 6.88 11.64 10.52
C ASP A 721 6.25 13.04 10.43
N GLY A 722 5.21 13.19 9.61
CA GLY A 722 4.44 14.44 9.53
C GLY A 722 3.58 14.69 10.77
N LEU A 723 3.08 13.66 11.44
CA LEU A 723 2.20 13.81 12.60
C LEU A 723 2.92 14.44 13.81
N SER A 724 4.15 13.98 14.10
CA SER A 724 5.05 14.65 15.05
C SER A 724 5.57 15.97 14.48
N GLY A 725 5.90 15.99 13.19
CA GLY A 725 6.28 17.19 12.45
C GLY A 725 5.29 18.35 12.51
N GLY A 726 3.99 18.08 12.58
CA GLY A 726 2.94 19.09 12.69
C GLY A 726 2.93 19.80 14.04
N ALA A 727 3.30 19.10 15.13
CA ALA A 727 3.49 19.71 16.45
C ALA A 727 4.77 20.56 16.49
N PHE A 728 5.84 20.11 15.84
CA PHE A 728 7.09 20.86 15.71
C PHE A 728 6.94 22.12 14.84
N ALA A 729 6.35 22.00 13.64
CA ALA A 729 6.02 23.13 12.77
C ALA A 729 5.15 24.18 13.48
N ALA A 730 4.26 23.73 14.37
CA ALA A 730 3.42 24.62 15.15
C ALA A 730 4.18 25.45 16.20
N LEU A 731 5.37 25.05 16.65
CA LEU A 731 6.17 25.82 17.62
C LEU A 731 6.42 27.24 17.12
N ASN A 732 6.85 27.39 15.86
CA ASN A 732 7.16 28.69 15.25
C ASN A 732 6.10 29.14 14.24
N GLY A 733 5.04 28.34 14.03
CA GLY A 733 4.03 28.60 13.02
C GLY A 733 4.52 28.37 11.58
N SER A 734 5.60 27.60 11.42
CA SER A 734 6.24 27.25 10.16
C SER A 734 5.26 26.57 9.19
N PRO A 735 5.25 26.90 7.88
CA PRO A 735 4.52 26.13 6.89
C PRO A 735 5.05 24.69 6.82
N MET A 736 4.13 23.72 6.71
CA MET A 736 4.47 22.32 6.47
C MET A 736 4.16 21.93 5.03
N ILE A 737 5.19 21.56 4.29
CA ILE A 737 5.12 21.18 2.89
C ILE A 737 5.13 19.66 2.77
N LEU A 738 4.10 19.12 2.13
CA LEU A 738 4.06 17.71 1.76
C LEU A 738 4.69 17.52 0.37
N ILE A 739 5.56 16.53 0.24
CA ILE A 739 6.22 16.21 -1.03
C ILE A 739 5.93 14.77 -1.50
N PRO A 740 5.86 14.50 -2.81
CA PRO A 740 5.71 13.15 -3.34
C PRO A 740 6.99 12.33 -3.20
N LYS A 741 6.84 11.00 -3.32
CA LYS A 741 8.00 10.09 -3.46
C LYS A 741 8.66 10.16 -4.85
N GLY A 742 7.97 10.73 -5.83
CA GLY A 742 8.52 11.07 -7.15
C GLY A 742 9.01 12.51 -7.22
N ASP A 743 9.03 13.07 -8.43
CA ASP A 743 9.35 14.47 -8.65
C ASP A 743 8.32 15.42 -8.04
N LEU A 744 8.81 16.54 -7.50
CA LEU A 744 7.98 17.70 -7.17
C LEU A 744 7.25 18.18 -8.42
N ASN A 745 5.94 18.42 -8.31
CA ASN A 745 5.16 19.03 -9.39
C ASN A 745 5.61 20.49 -9.60
N LEU A 746 5.28 21.06 -10.77
CA LEU A 746 5.74 22.40 -11.16
C LEU A 746 5.32 23.48 -10.14
N ASP A 747 4.11 23.38 -9.58
CA ASP A 747 3.61 24.36 -8.62
C ASP A 747 4.33 24.29 -7.27
N ALA A 748 4.70 23.09 -6.78
CA ALA A 748 5.53 22.95 -5.58
C ALA A 748 6.96 23.44 -5.82
N ARG A 749 7.54 23.19 -7.01
CA ARG A 749 8.87 23.74 -7.39
C ARG A 749 8.85 25.27 -7.44
N ASN A 750 7.85 25.84 -8.10
CA ASN A 750 7.67 27.29 -8.20
C ASN A 750 7.41 27.92 -6.83
N TYR A 751 6.64 27.26 -5.96
CA TYR A 751 6.40 27.72 -4.59
C TYR A 751 7.70 27.73 -3.78
N LEU A 752 8.45 26.61 -3.74
CA LEU A 752 9.73 26.54 -3.04
C LEU A 752 10.74 27.56 -3.57
N LYS A 753 10.85 27.72 -4.90
CA LYS A 753 11.69 28.76 -5.50
C LYS A 753 11.27 30.18 -5.11
N GLY A 754 9.98 30.42 -4.94
CA GLY A 754 9.46 31.69 -4.41
C GLY A 754 9.82 31.99 -2.95
N LEU A 755 10.34 31.00 -2.20
CA LEU A 755 10.83 31.18 -0.82
C LEU A 755 12.35 31.45 -0.74
N SER A 756 13.06 31.37 -1.87
CA SER A 756 14.49 31.63 -1.96
C SER A 756 14.87 33.00 -1.37
N GLY A 757 15.93 33.03 -0.57
CA GLY A 757 16.34 34.22 0.20
C GLY A 757 15.39 34.63 1.35
N THR A 758 14.30 33.92 1.60
CA THR A 758 13.39 34.14 2.74
C THR A 758 13.48 33.00 3.76
N THR A 759 13.51 31.74 3.30
CA THR A 759 13.73 30.58 4.18
C THR A 759 15.18 30.49 4.61
N THR A 760 15.44 30.53 5.93
CA THR A 760 16.77 30.34 6.51
C THR A 760 16.99 28.93 7.07
N ASN A 761 15.92 28.22 7.43
CA ASN A 761 15.97 26.84 7.93
C ASN A 761 14.95 25.94 7.22
N ALA A 762 15.34 24.74 6.81
CA ALA A 762 14.44 23.73 6.26
C ALA A 762 14.67 22.36 6.91
N TYR A 763 13.63 21.82 7.55
CA TYR A 763 13.66 20.56 8.28
C TYR A 763 12.97 19.45 7.47
N ILE A 764 13.74 18.46 7.02
CA ILE A 764 13.26 17.30 6.27
C ILE A 764 12.99 16.16 7.25
N LEU A 765 11.74 15.70 7.30
CA LEU A 765 11.28 14.70 8.25
C LEU A 765 11.29 13.30 7.64
N GLY A 766 11.97 12.38 8.32
CA GLY A 766 12.06 10.97 7.94
C GLY A 766 13.29 10.63 7.09
N GLY A 767 13.61 9.33 7.03
CA GLY A 767 14.82 8.81 6.39
C GLY A 767 14.80 8.84 4.86
N THR A 768 15.93 8.50 4.24
CA THR A 768 16.11 8.53 2.78
C THR A 768 15.20 7.57 1.99
N GLY A 769 14.65 6.54 2.64
CA GLY A 769 13.62 5.66 2.06
C GLY A 769 12.23 6.32 1.89
N VAL A 770 11.99 7.42 2.60
CA VAL A 770 10.74 8.19 2.65
C VAL A 770 10.87 9.46 1.81
N ILE A 771 11.90 10.27 2.06
CA ILE A 771 12.29 11.45 1.26
C ILE A 771 13.71 11.23 0.76
N THR A 772 13.91 11.01 -0.54
CA THR A 772 15.23 10.64 -1.09
C THR A 772 16.25 11.78 -0.96
N SER A 773 17.55 11.44 -0.96
CA SER A 773 18.63 12.44 -1.01
C SER A 773 18.59 13.28 -2.30
N THR A 774 18.05 12.73 -3.40
CA THR A 774 17.80 13.50 -4.64
C THR A 774 16.70 14.53 -4.43
N SER A 775 15.61 14.18 -3.73
CA SER A 775 14.52 15.11 -3.38
C SER A 775 15.01 16.22 -2.47
N GLU A 776 15.79 15.87 -1.44
CA GLU A 776 16.47 16.80 -0.52
C GLU A 776 17.39 17.77 -1.26
N LYS A 777 18.24 17.26 -2.17
CA LYS A 777 19.08 18.13 -3.00
C LYS A 777 18.24 19.07 -3.87
N ILE A 778 17.22 18.58 -4.56
CA ILE A 778 16.33 19.41 -5.38
C ILE A 778 15.66 20.51 -4.55
N ILE A 779 15.27 20.22 -3.31
CA ILE A 779 14.69 21.21 -2.39
C ILE A 779 15.73 22.27 -2.03
N GLY A 780 16.96 21.89 -1.69
CA GLY A 780 18.05 22.84 -1.42
C GLY A 780 18.41 23.69 -2.63
N ASP A 781 18.51 23.08 -3.81
CA ASP A 781 18.74 23.76 -5.08
C ASP A 781 17.61 24.77 -5.39
N LEU A 782 16.36 24.50 -4.98
CA LEU A 782 15.23 25.42 -5.18
C LEU A 782 15.19 26.56 -4.17
N LEU A 783 15.60 26.33 -2.92
CA LEU A 783 15.61 27.33 -1.84
C LEU A 783 16.83 28.28 -1.90
N THR A 784 17.76 28.06 -2.83
CA THR A 784 18.99 28.85 -3.03
C THR A 784 19.09 29.55 -4.39
N GLN A 785 18.10 29.38 -5.27
CA GLN A 785 18.07 29.84 -6.68
C GLN A 785 17.08 30.97 -6.97
#